data_AF-A0A5J4RL94-F1
#
_entry.id   AF-A0A5J4RL94-F1
#
_cell.length_a   1.000
_cell.length_b   1.000
_cell.length_c   1.000
_cell.angle_alpha   90.00
_cell.angle_beta   90.00
_cell.angle_gamma   90.00
#
_symmetry.space_group_name_H-M   'P 1'
#
loop_
_entity.id
_entity.type
_entity.pdbx_description
1 polymer ?
#
loop_
_entity_poly.entity_id
_entity_poly.type
_entity_poly.pdbx_seq_one_letter_code
_entity_poly.pdbx_strand_id
1 'polypeptide(L)'
;MLTVTARNSLLSQLQVKEVFGLFPSLKYRMVPVETFGDKNKHISLTDAVAPDFFTRELDEMLIHKDADIAVHSAKDIPYPMPAELEVFALLEAGDKTDSLVSKNNLRLSQLPTKARVGTSSAMRKVELLAYRSDLEVVGIRGTIEERIAQVDNGTMDAIIVATCALKRLGMEHRIADTLPFKTHPLQGNLAIVGRKDREDLKTLFSSKDVRKNYGKVLLVGFGPGDPDLLTLKGDKALAQADSIFHDDLLDKQFLARYPAEKIYVGKRKETHRYSQDEINEWVYQAALSGKNVVRLKGGDPMIFAHGREEIDYLQSRFVEVEVVPGISSGIALAAYTHIPLTHRGMASSVAFVTGHSAEEMQAPNADTLVYYMGGANISAIAKKLIAAGRREDTPAALIHNVSLPNQKTCYSSLKELQHSLINYPTPILLIIGNVVSFENRVSCKEKVLLTGTSRKEYEDCGDITHTPLIKIHKIENNERLYASLRKMNTFDWIVFTSRHAVRYFFEAWHELELDIRAFSNVKIASVGKTTSAELRKYQIYPDMESETESAEGLIQYFKEAGVRNERILLPRSDIGLKSLSEELIKLGNHVEDIPVYTNTVNDEVEKINPALFQKIVFTSPSCVDAFMQIYGEIPVGVQLIAKGETTERRLKSKSK
;
A
#
# COMPACT_ATOMS: atom_id res chain seq x y z
N MET A 1 37.50 -6.54 -35.74
CA MET A 1 38.43 -6.50 -34.59
C MET A 1 37.99 -5.32 -33.74
N LEU A 2 37.64 -5.53 -32.47
CA LEU A 2 37.11 -4.50 -31.59
C LEU A 2 38.24 -3.67 -30.95
N THR A 3 38.04 -2.37 -30.83
CA THR A 3 38.91 -1.50 -30.03
C THR A 3 38.34 -1.39 -28.62
N VAL A 4 39.10 -1.84 -27.63
CA VAL A 4 38.64 -1.94 -26.23
C VAL A 4 39.48 -1.01 -25.38
N THR A 5 38.83 -0.14 -24.61
CA THR A 5 39.54 0.73 -23.67
C THR A 5 39.35 0.26 -22.23
N ALA A 6 40.36 0.48 -21.40
CA ALA A 6 40.36 0.17 -19.97
C ALA A 6 41.47 0.99 -19.30
N ARG A 7 41.47 1.07 -17.97
CA ARG A 7 42.56 1.73 -17.23
C ARG A 7 43.90 1.04 -17.50
N ASN A 8 44.98 1.80 -17.43
CA ASN A 8 46.34 1.32 -17.71
C ASN A 8 46.89 0.34 -16.66
N SER A 9 46.24 0.20 -15.50
CA SER A 9 46.69 -0.72 -14.45
C SER A 9 46.70 -2.19 -14.92
N LEU A 10 47.66 -2.98 -14.42
CA LEU A 10 47.76 -4.41 -14.75
C LEU A 10 46.46 -5.16 -14.44
N LEU A 11 45.83 -4.88 -13.29
CA LEU A 11 44.54 -5.44 -12.93
C LEU A 11 43.48 -5.18 -14.00
N SER A 12 43.37 -3.94 -14.49
CA SER A 12 42.38 -3.58 -15.52
C SER A 12 42.66 -4.27 -16.86
N GLN A 13 43.93 -4.43 -17.23
CA GLN A 13 44.30 -5.19 -18.43
C GLN A 13 43.93 -6.68 -18.31
N LEU A 14 44.10 -7.27 -17.12
CA LEU A 14 43.69 -8.65 -16.84
C LEU A 14 42.17 -8.80 -16.83
N GLN A 15 41.42 -7.79 -16.37
CA GLN A 15 39.96 -7.76 -16.46
C GLN A 15 39.49 -7.79 -17.92
N VAL A 16 40.13 -7.05 -18.83
CA VAL A 16 39.83 -7.15 -20.27
C VAL A 16 40.06 -8.57 -20.78
N LYS A 17 41.18 -9.21 -20.43
CA LYS A 17 41.46 -10.61 -20.83
C LYS A 17 40.42 -11.58 -20.29
N GLU A 18 39.97 -11.41 -19.03
CA GLU A 18 38.90 -12.20 -18.42
C GLU A 18 37.60 -12.06 -19.21
N VAL A 19 37.20 -10.83 -19.57
CA VAL A 19 36.02 -10.58 -20.41
C VAL A 19 36.14 -11.32 -21.74
N PHE A 20 37.24 -11.14 -22.48
CA PHE A 20 37.40 -11.76 -23.79
C PHE A 20 37.63 -13.28 -23.74
N GLY A 21 38.04 -13.83 -22.58
CA GLY A 21 38.03 -15.27 -22.33
C GLY A 21 36.62 -15.88 -22.39
N LEU A 22 35.57 -15.09 -22.10
CA LEU A 22 34.18 -15.50 -22.26
C LEU A 22 33.68 -15.41 -23.71
N PHE A 23 34.43 -14.75 -24.60
CA PHE A 23 34.08 -14.52 -26.01
C PHE A 23 35.26 -14.87 -26.93
N PRO A 24 35.69 -16.15 -26.98
CA PRO A 24 36.94 -16.56 -27.65
C PRO A 24 36.96 -16.34 -29.17
N SER A 25 35.79 -16.19 -29.80
CA SER A 25 35.67 -15.88 -31.23
C SER A 25 35.96 -14.40 -31.55
N LEU A 26 35.93 -13.52 -30.56
CA LEU A 26 36.10 -12.08 -30.76
C LEU A 26 37.57 -11.69 -30.73
N LYS A 27 38.01 -11.08 -31.83
CA LYS A 27 39.34 -10.44 -31.91
C LYS A 27 39.24 -9.01 -31.42
N TYR A 28 40.15 -8.61 -30.54
CA TYR A 28 40.22 -7.26 -29.99
C TYR A 28 41.64 -6.71 -29.94
N ARG A 29 41.74 -5.38 -29.88
CA ARG A 29 42.94 -4.63 -29.54
C ARG A 29 42.61 -3.75 -28.34
N MET A 30 43.46 -3.82 -27.31
CA MET A 30 43.31 -3.00 -26.11
C MET A 30 44.05 -1.67 -26.27
N VAL A 31 43.41 -0.59 -25.84
CA VAL A 31 43.99 0.76 -25.74
C VAL A 31 43.92 1.18 -24.27
N PRO A 32 44.98 0.97 -23.48
CA PRO A 32 44.98 1.36 -22.09
C PRO A 32 45.06 2.88 -21.93
N VAL A 33 44.34 3.41 -20.94
CA VAL A 33 44.29 4.86 -20.65
C VAL A 33 44.63 5.13 -19.20
N GLU A 34 45.39 6.20 -18.97
CA GLU A 34 45.63 6.70 -17.63
C GLU A 34 44.57 7.75 -17.27
N THR A 35 43.75 7.45 -16.28
CA THR A 35 42.59 8.28 -15.90
C THR A 35 42.98 9.41 -14.95
N PHE A 36 42.09 10.40 -14.79
CA PHE A 36 42.28 11.49 -13.83
C PHE A 36 42.60 10.96 -12.43
N GLY A 37 41.86 9.94 -11.98
CA GLY A 37 42.07 9.31 -10.69
C GLY A 37 43.37 8.53 -10.55
N ASP A 38 43.99 8.11 -11.66
CA ASP A 38 45.31 7.49 -11.69
C ASP A 38 46.43 8.55 -11.58
N LYS A 39 46.25 9.70 -12.25
CA LYS A 39 47.20 10.83 -12.24
C LYS A 39 47.20 11.56 -10.90
N ASN A 40 46.05 11.69 -10.25
CA ASN A 40 45.87 12.48 -9.04
C ASN A 40 45.78 11.60 -7.77
N LYS A 41 46.88 10.91 -7.44
CA LYS A 41 46.95 10.01 -6.28
C LYS A 41 46.89 10.72 -4.92
N HIS A 42 47.12 12.03 -4.87
CA HIS A 42 47.09 12.86 -3.66
C HIS A 42 45.67 13.17 -3.15
N ILE A 43 44.66 13.09 -4.01
CA ILE A 43 43.26 13.32 -3.64
C ILE A 43 42.74 12.09 -2.88
N SER A 44 42.14 12.30 -1.71
CA SER A 44 41.53 11.21 -0.96
C SER A 44 40.22 10.77 -1.61
N LEU A 45 40.00 9.45 -1.69
CA LEU A 45 38.73 8.89 -2.15
C LEU A 45 37.60 9.00 -1.11
N THR A 46 37.94 9.42 0.11
CA THR A 46 36.95 9.74 1.14
C THR A 46 36.41 11.15 1.01
N ASP A 47 37.05 12.00 0.20
CA ASP A 47 36.57 13.34 -0.09
C ASP A 47 35.47 13.25 -1.16
N ALA A 48 34.65 14.29 -1.30
CA ALA A 48 33.61 14.37 -2.32
C ALA A 48 34.25 14.49 -3.72
N VAL A 49 34.64 13.34 -4.29
CA VAL A 49 35.15 13.23 -5.66
C VAL A 49 33.99 13.06 -6.64
N ALA A 50 34.21 13.51 -7.88
CA ALA A 50 33.23 13.35 -8.95
C ALA A 50 32.94 11.84 -9.19
N PRO A 51 31.69 11.44 -9.50
CA PRO A 51 31.34 10.03 -9.71
C PRO A 51 32.11 9.34 -10.84
N ASP A 52 32.58 10.11 -11.83
CA ASP A 52 33.31 9.67 -13.02
C ASP A 52 34.84 9.62 -12.84
N PHE A 53 35.33 9.74 -11.60
CA PHE A 53 36.75 9.92 -11.26
C PHE A 53 37.70 8.89 -11.90
N PHE A 54 37.20 7.68 -12.19
CA PHE A 54 37.95 6.60 -12.81
C PHE A 54 37.45 6.20 -14.21
N THR A 55 36.43 6.88 -14.74
CA THR A 55 35.80 6.51 -16.02
C THR A 55 35.86 7.59 -17.07
N ARG A 56 36.01 8.88 -16.68
CA ARG A 56 35.89 10.03 -17.58
C ARG A 56 36.63 9.87 -18.91
N GLU A 57 37.94 9.61 -18.89
CA GLU A 57 38.72 9.50 -20.13
C GLU A 57 38.32 8.27 -20.98
N LEU A 58 37.83 7.21 -20.34
CA LEU A 58 37.34 6.01 -21.02
C LEU A 58 35.98 6.30 -21.69
N ASP A 59 35.11 7.01 -20.98
CA ASP A 59 33.80 7.46 -21.46
C ASP A 59 33.97 8.41 -22.67
N GLU A 60 34.91 9.35 -22.58
CA GLU A 60 35.26 10.26 -23.69
C GLU A 60 35.73 9.51 -24.93
N MET A 61 36.59 8.49 -24.79
CA MET A 61 36.99 7.65 -25.91
C MET A 61 35.82 6.92 -26.59
N LEU A 62 34.83 6.47 -25.81
CA LEU A 62 33.62 5.88 -26.38
C LEU A 62 32.81 6.91 -27.14
N ILE A 63 32.56 8.07 -26.53
CA ILE A 63 31.77 9.16 -27.11
C ILE A 63 32.41 9.67 -28.41
N HIS A 64 33.74 9.85 -28.42
CA HIS A 64 34.52 10.27 -29.59
C HIS A 64 34.78 9.16 -30.61
N LYS A 65 34.33 7.93 -30.33
CA LYS A 65 34.45 6.76 -31.22
C LYS A 65 35.90 6.27 -31.40
N ASP A 66 36.78 6.60 -30.46
CA ASP A 66 38.16 6.11 -30.39
C ASP A 66 38.24 4.68 -29.83
N ALA A 67 37.18 4.23 -29.15
CA ALA A 67 36.97 2.85 -28.72
C ALA A 67 35.54 2.38 -29.03
N ASP A 68 35.38 1.07 -29.22
CA ASP A 68 34.08 0.42 -29.41
C ASP A 68 33.38 0.16 -28.07
N ILE A 69 34.15 -0.31 -27.08
CA ILE A 69 33.67 -0.64 -25.72
C ILE A 69 34.74 -0.30 -24.67
N ALA A 70 34.28 -0.09 -23.44
CA ALA A 70 35.13 0.01 -22.25
C ALA A 70 34.81 -1.13 -21.27
N VAL A 71 35.84 -1.64 -20.59
CA VAL A 71 35.67 -2.65 -19.52
C VAL A 71 36.03 -2.01 -18.18
N HIS A 72 35.08 -2.05 -17.25
CA HIS A 72 35.23 -1.47 -15.92
C HIS A 72 34.98 -2.49 -14.82
N SER A 73 35.54 -2.23 -13.63
CA SER A 73 34.96 -2.78 -12.41
C SER A 73 33.59 -2.12 -12.21
N ALA A 74 32.53 -2.89 -12.06
CA ALA A 74 31.17 -2.34 -12.10
C ALA A 74 30.88 -1.32 -10.97
N LYS A 75 31.56 -1.44 -9.82
CA LYS A 75 31.48 -0.48 -8.71
C LYS A 75 32.06 0.91 -9.03
N ASP A 76 32.87 1.03 -10.08
CA ASP A 76 33.51 2.29 -10.48
C ASP A 76 32.66 3.03 -11.53
N ILE A 77 31.55 2.44 -12.00
CA ILE A 77 30.67 3.08 -12.99
C ILE A 77 29.91 4.24 -12.33
N PRO A 78 29.92 5.44 -12.94
CA PRO A 78 29.17 6.58 -12.42
C PRO A 78 27.66 6.35 -12.55
N TYR A 79 26.91 6.88 -11.60
CA TYR A 79 25.47 7.01 -11.69
C TYR A 79 25.05 8.47 -11.40
N PRO A 80 24.26 9.12 -12.28
CA PRO A 80 23.85 8.63 -13.60
C PRO A 80 25.03 8.52 -14.57
N MET A 81 24.92 7.62 -15.56
CA MET A 81 25.88 7.51 -16.65
C MET A 81 25.70 8.67 -17.66
N PRO A 82 26.74 8.98 -18.46
CA PRO A 82 26.60 9.85 -19.63
C PRO A 82 25.46 9.40 -20.55
N ALA A 83 24.72 10.37 -21.10
CA ALA A 83 23.47 10.10 -21.82
C ALA A 83 23.64 9.24 -23.07
N GLU A 84 24.83 9.29 -23.67
CA GLU A 84 25.25 8.57 -24.88
C GLU A 84 25.66 7.12 -24.60
N LEU A 85 25.94 6.78 -23.34
CA LEU A 85 26.53 5.50 -22.95
C LEU A 85 25.54 4.61 -22.20
N GLU A 86 25.75 3.31 -22.29
CA GLU A 86 25.03 2.32 -21.50
C GLU A 86 25.90 1.10 -21.20
N VAL A 87 25.51 0.34 -20.16
CA VAL A 87 26.12 -0.97 -19.88
C VAL A 87 25.50 -2.01 -20.80
N PHE A 88 26.30 -2.57 -21.70
CA PHE A 88 25.92 -3.67 -22.58
C PHE A 88 25.78 -5.00 -21.84
N ALA A 89 26.67 -5.27 -20.89
CA ALA A 89 26.59 -6.46 -20.05
C ALA A 89 27.23 -6.22 -18.68
N LEU A 90 26.55 -6.70 -17.64
CA LEU A 90 27.14 -6.88 -16.32
C LEU A 90 27.51 -8.36 -16.18
N LEU A 91 28.79 -8.66 -15.97
CA LEU A 91 29.28 -10.02 -15.86
C LEU A 91 29.22 -10.51 -14.42
N GLU A 92 29.09 -11.82 -14.26
CA GLU A 92 29.06 -12.47 -12.94
C GLU A 92 30.36 -12.22 -12.16
N ALA A 93 30.23 -11.96 -10.86
CA ALA A 93 31.38 -11.77 -9.99
C ALA A 93 31.97 -13.13 -9.60
N GLY A 94 33.26 -13.35 -9.88
CA GLY A 94 33.96 -14.55 -9.42
C GLY A 94 34.17 -14.60 -7.90
N ASP A 95 34.29 -13.45 -7.24
CA ASP A 95 34.38 -13.33 -5.78
C ASP A 95 33.91 -11.95 -5.32
N LYS A 96 33.00 -11.92 -4.35
CA LYS A 96 32.39 -10.71 -3.79
C LYS A 96 32.96 -10.29 -2.44
N THR A 97 33.89 -11.07 -1.88
CA THR A 97 34.47 -10.84 -0.56
C THR A 97 35.62 -9.84 -0.59
N ASP A 98 35.98 -9.35 0.60
CA ASP A 98 37.21 -8.61 0.85
C ASP A 98 38.19 -9.48 1.65
N SER A 99 39.49 -9.27 1.40
CA SER A 99 40.59 -9.97 2.05
C SER A 99 41.51 -8.99 2.75
N LEU A 100 42.06 -9.42 3.89
CA LEU A 100 43.15 -8.76 4.57
C LEU A 100 44.48 -9.22 3.95
N VAL A 101 45.34 -8.27 3.58
CA VAL A 101 46.76 -8.53 3.31
C VAL A 101 47.54 -7.86 4.43
N SER A 102 48.33 -8.62 5.18
CA SER A 102 49.02 -8.15 6.38
C SER A 102 50.48 -8.60 6.41
N LYS A 103 51.27 -7.89 7.22
CA LYS A 103 52.65 -8.28 7.50
C LYS A 103 52.68 -9.66 8.16
N ASN A 104 53.58 -10.53 7.70
CA ASN A 104 53.73 -11.91 8.17
C ASN A 104 52.45 -12.77 8.03
N ASN A 105 51.50 -12.37 7.19
CA ASN A 105 50.24 -13.08 6.95
C ASN A 105 49.40 -13.29 8.22
N LEU A 106 49.46 -12.34 9.15
CA LEU A 106 48.65 -12.33 10.38
C LEU A 106 47.17 -12.13 10.06
N ARG A 107 46.31 -12.95 10.67
CA ARG A 107 44.85 -12.79 10.58
C ARG A 107 44.38 -11.51 11.26
N LEU A 108 43.14 -11.08 10.97
CA LEU A 108 42.58 -9.87 11.57
C LEU A 108 42.59 -9.92 13.11
N SER A 109 42.29 -11.09 13.69
CA SER A 109 42.31 -11.31 15.13
C SER A 109 43.71 -11.26 15.75
N GLN A 110 44.76 -11.44 14.95
CA GLN A 110 46.15 -11.51 15.37
C GLN A 110 46.88 -10.17 15.21
N LEU A 111 46.26 -9.17 14.59
CA LEU A 111 46.87 -7.85 14.45
C LEU A 111 47.07 -7.18 15.82
N PRO A 112 48.23 -6.55 16.07
CA PRO A 112 48.49 -5.80 17.30
C PRO A 112 47.46 -4.70 17.57
N THR A 113 47.32 -4.31 18.84
CA THR A 113 46.53 -3.13 19.21
C THR A 113 47.07 -1.88 18.50
N LYS A 114 46.18 -1.03 17.97
CA LYS A 114 46.54 0.16 17.18
C LYS A 114 47.31 -0.13 15.87
N ALA A 115 47.26 -1.35 15.35
CA ALA A 115 47.82 -1.63 14.03
C ALA A 115 47.17 -0.73 12.96
N ARG A 116 47.99 -0.24 12.04
CA ARG A 116 47.60 0.68 10.95
C ARG A 116 47.09 -0.11 9.76
N VAL A 117 45.78 -0.06 9.52
CA VAL A 117 45.10 -0.78 8.45
C VAL A 117 44.66 0.17 7.34
N GLY A 118 45.19 -0.04 6.14
CA GLY A 118 44.93 0.80 4.97
C GLY A 118 43.63 0.45 4.23
N THR A 119 42.73 1.42 4.06
CA THR A 119 41.57 1.32 3.15
C THR A 119 41.12 2.70 2.67
N SER A 120 40.63 2.78 1.42
CA SER A 120 40.00 3.99 0.85
C SER A 120 38.48 3.93 0.81
N SER A 121 37.87 2.85 1.33
CA SER A 121 36.41 2.69 1.39
C SER A 121 35.88 3.06 2.78
N ALA A 122 34.93 3.99 2.82
CA ALA A 122 34.22 4.36 4.04
C ALA A 122 33.47 3.16 4.64
N MET A 123 32.84 2.33 3.81
CA MET A 123 32.15 1.11 4.23
C MET A 123 33.11 0.13 4.94
N ARG A 124 34.27 -0.15 4.33
CA ARG A 124 35.29 -1.03 4.93
C ARG A 124 35.80 -0.48 6.26
N LYS A 125 35.93 0.84 6.39
CA LYS A 125 36.34 1.48 7.64
C LYS A 125 35.31 1.26 8.75
N VAL A 126 34.01 1.44 8.45
CA VAL A 126 32.93 1.21 9.41
C VAL A 126 32.89 -0.25 9.85
N GLU A 127 32.89 -1.19 8.90
CA GLU A 127 32.87 -2.64 9.18
C GLU A 127 34.08 -3.08 10.01
N LEU A 128 35.27 -2.61 9.65
CA LEU A 128 36.50 -2.95 10.37
C LEU A 128 36.47 -2.43 11.81
N LEU A 129 36.07 -1.18 12.03
CA LEU A 129 36.02 -0.58 13.37
C LEU A 129 34.90 -1.14 14.24
N ALA A 130 33.81 -1.62 13.62
CA ALA A 130 32.78 -2.38 14.34
C ALA A 130 33.33 -3.73 14.84
N TYR A 131 34.22 -4.37 14.09
CA TYR A 131 34.82 -5.66 14.45
C TYR A 131 36.03 -5.53 15.40
N ARG A 132 36.88 -4.50 15.19
CA ARG A 132 38.11 -4.22 15.94
C ARG A 132 38.26 -2.70 16.11
N SER A 133 37.64 -2.15 17.14
CA SER A 133 37.61 -0.70 17.42
C SER A 133 38.96 -0.11 17.85
N ASP A 134 39.93 -0.97 18.19
CA ASP A 134 41.27 -0.60 18.64
C ASP A 134 42.28 -0.36 17.51
N LEU A 135 41.90 -0.62 16.25
CA LEU A 135 42.76 -0.43 15.08
C LEU A 135 42.77 1.01 14.57
N GLU A 136 43.89 1.42 13.96
CA GLU A 136 43.99 2.72 13.30
C GLU A 136 43.72 2.56 11.80
N VAL A 137 42.63 3.15 11.31
CA VAL A 137 42.28 3.06 9.89
C VAL A 137 42.84 4.24 9.12
N VAL A 138 43.74 3.95 8.17
CA VAL A 138 44.47 4.96 7.40
C VAL A 138 44.01 4.94 5.93
N GLY A 139 43.82 6.12 5.34
CA GLY A 139 43.52 6.24 3.92
C GLY A 139 44.67 5.70 3.07
N ILE A 140 44.36 4.98 1.99
CA ILE A 140 45.38 4.41 1.10
C ILE A 140 45.04 4.62 -0.39
N ARG A 141 46.07 4.91 -1.18
CA ARG A 141 46.02 5.15 -2.63
C ARG A 141 47.06 4.30 -3.37
N GLY A 142 46.97 4.30 -4.69
CA GLY A 142 47.83 3.50 -5.58
C GLY A 142 47.13 2.27 -6.18
N THR A 143 47.84 1.56 -7.06
CA THR A 143 47.43 0.24 -7.57
C THR A 143 47.43 -0.81 -6.44
N ILE A 144 46.92 -2.01 -6.70
CA ILE A 144 46.88 -3.05 -5.66
C ILE A 144 48.30 -3.46 -5.25
N GLU A 145 49.20 -3.55 -6.23
CA GLU A 145 50.62 -3.86 -6.06
C GLU A 145 51.33 -2.76 -5.24
N GLU A 146 51.09 -1.49 -5.56
CA GLU A 146 51.63 -0.34 -4.80
C GLU A 146 51.13 -0.31 -3.34
N ARG A 147 49.88 -0.73 -3.11
CA ARG A 147 49.31 -0.83 -1.76
C ARG A 147 49.90 -1.98 -0.99
N ILE A 148 50.07 -3.14 -1.63
CA ILE A 148 50.71 -4.30 -1.00
C ILE A 148 52.17 -3.97 -0.65
N ALA A 149 52.89 -3.26 -1.52
CA ALA A 149 54.24 -2.82 -1.26
C ALA A 149 54.36 -1.93 0.00
N GLN A 150 53.30 -1.18 0.37
CA GLN A 150 53.24 -0.42 1.63
C GLN A 150 53.16 -1.32 2.86
N VAL A 151 52.62 -2.54 2.74
CA VAL A 151 52.69 -3.54 3.81
C VAL A 151 54.10 -4.14 3.87
N ASP A 152 54.68 -4.45 2.70
CA ASP A 152 55.98 -5.09 2.60
C ASP A 152 57.12 -4.19 3.13
N ASN A 153 57.03 -2.89 2.86
CA ASN A 153 57.99 -1.90 3.36
C ASN A 153 57.69 -1.41 4.79
N GLY A 154 56.62 -1.90 5.42
CA GLY A 154 56.23 -1.55 6.80
C GLY A 154 55.57 -0.18 6.96
N THR A 155 55.18 0.50 5.88
CA THR A 155 54.38 1.74 5.96
C THR A 155 52.99 1.50 6.54
N MET A 156 52.42 0.32 6.28
CA MET A 156 51.14 -0.16 6.84
C MET A 156 51.34 -1.53 7.49
N ASP A 157 50.58 -1.83 8.53
CA ASP A 157 50.59 -3.17 9.15
C ASP A 157 49.74 -4.16 8.35
N ALA A 158 48.63 -3.65 7.80
CA ALA A 158 47.76 -4.41 6.90
C ALA A 158 46.99 -3.49 5.95
N ILE A 159 46.36 -4.06 4.93
CA ILE A 159 45.45 -3.38 4.01
C ILE A 159 44.25 -4.27 3.71
N ILE A 160 43.12 -3.65 3.35
CA ILE A 160 41.94 -4.38 2.86
C ILE A 160 41.84 -4.28 1.34
N VAL A 161 41.80 -5.42 0.67
CA VAL A 161 41.76 -5.55 -0.80
C VAL A 161 40.58 -6.42 -1.21
N ALA A 162 40.01 -6.17 -2.39
CA ALA A 162 39.00 -7.06 -2.95
C ALA A 162 39.62 -8.43 -3.24
N THR A 163 39.02 -9.52 -2.77
CA THR A 163 39.56 -10.88 -2.97
C THR A 163 39.69 -11.20 -4.47
N CYS A 164 38.71 -10.79 -5.28
CA CYS A 164 38.76 -10.93 -6.74
C CYS A 164 39.93 -10.20 -7.39
N ALA A 165 40.40 -9.08 -6.83
CA ALA A 165 41.55 -8.36 -7.38
C ALA A 165 42.86 -9.12 -7.14
N LEU A 166 43.03 -9.71 -5.95
CA LEU A 166 44.18 -10.56 -5.64
C LEU A 166 44.20 -11.81 -6.52
N LYS A 167 43.04 -12.46 -6.70
CA LYS A 167 42.89 -13.61 -7.59
C LYS A 167 43.27 -13.30 -9.04
N ARG A 168 42.75 -12.20 -9.58
CA ARG A 168 43.09 -11.74 -10.95
C ARG A 168 44.59 -11.50 -11.12
N LEU A 169 45.27 -10.99 -10.10
CA LEU A 169 46.71 -10.72 -10.11
C LEU A 169 47.58 -11.95 -9.79
N GLY A 170 47.00 -13.12 -9.47
CA GLY A 170 47.76 -14.30 -9.04
C GLY A 170 48.41 -14.14 -7.66
N MET A 171 47.82 -13.31 -6.80
CA MET A 171 48.33 -12.94 -5.47
C MET A 171 47.53 -13.58 -4.33
N GLU A 172 46.87 -14.72 -4.54
CA GLU A 172 46.06 -15.39 -3.52
C GLU A 172 46.87 -15.80 -2.29
N HIS A 173 48.15 -16.13 -2.48
CA HIS A 173 49.07 -16.46 -1.40
C HIS A 173 49.31 -15.30 -0.41
N ARG A 174 48.92 -14.07 -0.76
CA ARG A 174 49.00 -12.88 0.10
C ARG A 174 47.76 -12.70 0.99
N ILE A 175 46.72 -13.51 0.81
CA ILE A 175 45.50 -13.44 1.63
C ILE A 175 45.81 -13.99 3.02
N ALA A 176 45.82 -13.10 4.01
CA ALA A 176 46.00 -13.48 5.41
C ALA A 176 44.67 -13.93 6.03
N ASP A 177 43.58 -13.26 5.67
CA ASP A 177 42.24 -13.52 6.18
C ASP A 177 41.19 -13.13 5.15
N THR A 178 40.08 -13.87 5.07
CA THR A 178 38.89 -13.46 4.31
C THR A 178 37.92 -12.81 5.27
N LEU A 179 37.54 -11.57 4.99
CA LEU A 179 36.84 -10.74 5.95
C LEU A 179 35.32 -10.97 5.87
N PRO A 180 34.61 -11.12 7.00
CA PRO A 180 33.16 -11.32 7.04
C PRO A 180 32.38 -10.00 6.88
N PHE A 181 32.95 -9.03 6.16
CA PHE A 181 32.43 -7.67 6.09
C PHE A 181 31.40 -7.54 4.97
N LYS A 182 30.43 -6.62 5.14
CA LYS A 182 29.59 -6.20 4.02
C LYS A 182 30.45 -5.49 2.97
N THR A 183 30.35 -5.93 1.72
CA THR A 183 31.10 -5.36 0.59
C THR A 183 30.20 -4.52 -0.31
N HIS A 184 30.82 -3.79 -1.24
CA HIS A 184 30.07 -3.07 -2.26
C HIS A 184 29.19 -4.07 -3.06
N PRO A 185 27.91 -3.78 -3.34
CA PRO A 185 27.00 -4.73 -4.00
C PRO A 185 27.46 -5.24 -5.38
N LEU A 186 28.27 -4.42 -6.07
CA LEU A 186 28.86 -4.74 -7.37
C LEU A 186 30.33 -5.20 -7.27
N GLN A 187 30.80 -5.60 -6.09
CA GLN A 187 32.18 -6.06 -5.90
C GLN A 187 32.46 -7.30 -6.76
N GLY A 188 33.54 -7.25 -7.52
CA GLY A 188 33.99 -8.35 -8.37
C GLY A 188 33.31 -8.42 -9.74
N ASN A 189 32.12 -7.82 -9.91
CA ASN A 189 31.47 -7.70 -11.20
C ASN A 189 32.30 -6.84 -12.15
N LEU A 190 32.34 -7.26 -13.41
CA LEU A 190 32.86 -6.45 -14.52
C LEU A 190 31.69 -5.97 -15.37
N ALA A 191 31.82 -4.77 -15.91
CA ALA A 191 30.82 -4.17 -16.76
C ALA A 191 31.42 -3.78 -18.10
N ILE A 192 30.72 -4.13 -19.17
CA ILE A 192 31.04 -3.75 -20.54
C ILE A 192 30.17 -2.55 -20.88
N VAL A 193 30.81 -1.40 -21.11
CA VAL A 193 30.14 -0.14 -21.43
C VAL A 193 30.38 0.17 -22.91
N GLY A 194 29.36 0.72 -23.57
CA GLY A 194 29.47 1.20 -24.94
C GLY A 194 28.44 2.28 -25.23
N ARG A 195 28.46 2.78 -26.47
CA ARG A 195 27.50 3.77 -26.93
C ARG A 195 26.13 3.16 -27.19
N LYS A 196 25.06 3.87 -26.82
CA LYS A 196 23.66 3.43 -27.02
C LYS A 196 23.28 3.15 -28.47
N ASP A 197 23.97 3.77 -29.42
CA ASP A 197 23.72 3.56 -30.85
C ASP A 197 24.38 2.29 -31.42
N ARG A 198 25.09 1.50 -30.60
CA ARG A 198 25.74 0.23 -30.98
C ARG A 198 24.99 -0.98 -30.47
N GLU A 199 23.72 -1.10 -30.88
CA GLU A 199 22.86 -2.25 -30.55
C GLU A 199 23.45 -3.59 -31.03
N ASP A 200 24.25 -3.57 -32.11
CA ASP A 200 25.01 -4.72 -32.61
C ASP A 200 25.96 -5.28 -31.54
N LEU A 201 26.69 -4.40 -30.84
CA LEU A 201 27.62 -4.79 -29.78
C LEU A 201 26.88 -5.14 -28.49
N LYS A 202 25.81 -4.41 -28.16
CA LYS A 202 24.97 -4.75 -27.01
C LYS A 202 24.42 -6.17 -27.12
N THR A 203 23.84 -6.50 -28.28
CA THR A 203 23.35 -7.84 -28.58
C THR A 203 24.46 -8.88 -28.45
N LEU A 204 25.66 -8.58 -28.96
CA LEU A 204 26.81 -9.47 -28.89
C LEU A 204 27.20 -9.84 -27.43
N PHE A 205 27.20 -8.88 -26.52
CA PHE A 205 27.60 -9.11 -25.11
C PHE A 205 26.47 -9.58 -24.20
N SER A 206 25.20 -9.38 -24.60
CA SER A 206 23.99 -9.70 -23.81
C SER A 206 23.94 -11.15 -23.29
N SER A 207 24.54 -12.11 -24.00
CA SER A 207 24.52 -13.52 -23.61
C SER A 207 25.12 -13.78 -22.23
N LYS A 208 26.08 -12.96 -21.79
CA LYS A 208 26.76 -13.03 -20.50
C LYS A 208 26.29 -11.99 -19.48
N ASP A 209 25.26 -11.22 -19.81
CA ASP A 209 24.70 -10.24 -18.89
C ASP A 209 23.90 -10.94 -17.78
N VAL A 210 24.31 -10.79 -16.52
CA VAL A 210 23.62 -11.37 -15.36
C VAL A 210 22.32 -10.66 -15.02
N ARG A 211 22.14 -9.41 -15.48
CA ARG A 211 20.95 -8.61 -15.21
C ARG A 211 19.69 -9.20 -15.82
N LYS A 212 19.81 -10.05 -16.85
CA LYS A 212 18.68 -10.79 -17.44
C LYS A 212 17.96 -11.71 -16.44
N ASN A 213 18.63 -12.06 -15.34
CA ASN A 213 18.08 -12.86 -14.26
C ASN A 213 17.53 -12.00 -13.12
N TYR A 214 17.70 -10.68 -13.18
CA TYR A 214 17.15 -9.79 -12.16
C TYR A 214 15.65 -9.68 -12.38
N GLY A 215 14.92 -9.62 -11.29
CA GLY A 215 13.54 -9.18 -11.29
C GLY A 215 13.46 -7.65 -11.38
N LYS A 216 12.22 -7.17 -11.48
CA LYS A 216 11.91 -5.74 -11.54
C LYS A 216 11.29 -5.26 -10.24
N VAL A 217 11.45 -3.96 -9.96
CA VAL A 217 10.82 -3.31 -8.81
C VAL A 217 9.76 -2.33 -9.31
N LEU A 218 8.55 -2.44 -8.79
CA LEU A 218 7.48 -1.48 -9.01
C LEU A 218 7.27 -0.68 -7.72
N LEU A 219 7.55 0.63 -7.76
CA LEU A 219 7.15 1.56 -6.69
C LEU A 219 5.69 1.94 -6.91
N VAL A 220 4.79 1.44 -6.07
CA VAL A 220 3.34 1.59 -6.26
C VAL A 220 2.76 2.51 -5.19
N GLY A 221 2.01 3.53 -5.62
CA GLY A 221 1.21 4.36 -4.74
C GLY A 221 -0.10 3.67 -4.37
N PHE A 222 -0.30 3.43 -3.08
CA PHE A 222 -1.54 2.85 -2.58
C PHE A 222 -2.70 3.85 -2.57
N GLY A 223 -2.39 5.15 -2.46
CA GLY A 223 -3.38 6.17 -2.15
C GLY A 223 -3.42 6.53 -0.66
N PRO A 224 -4.34 7.41 -0.24
CA PRO A 224 -4.38 8.00 1.11
C PRO A 224 -4.83 7.05 2.22
N GLY A 225 -5.43 5.89 1.90
CA GLY A 225 -5.89 4.92 2.88
C GLY A 225 -7.11 4.11 2.40
N ASP A 226 -8.07 4.76 1.74
CA ASP A 226 -9.23 4.09 1.13
C ASP A 226 -8.77 3.15 0.00
N PRO A 227 -9.03 1.83 0.11
CA PRO A 227 -8.60 0.86 -0.90
C PRO A 227 -9.20 1.08 -2.29
N ASP A 228 -10.37 1.74 -2.40
CA ASP A 228 -11.00 2.04 -3.69
C ASP A 228 -10.24 3.14 -4.46
N LEU A 229 -9.32 3.85 -3.81
CA LEU A 229 -8.44 4.84 -4.44
C LEU A 229 -7.14 4.22 -4.99
N LEU A 230 -6.92 2.92 -4.81
CA LEU A 230 -5.83 2.22 -5.47
C LEU A 230 -6.05 2.25 -7.00
N THR A 231 -5.01 2.62 -7.75
CA THR A 231 -5.12 2.66 -9.21
C THR A 231 -5.25 1.25 -9.79
N LEU A 232 -5.95 1.12 -10.92
CA LEU A 232 -6.06 -0.16 -11.64
C LEU A 232 -4.69 -0.75 -12.01
N LYS A 233 -3.68 0.09 -12.27
CA LYS A 233 -2.31 -0.35 -12.54
C LYS A 233 -1.64 -0.85 -11.25
N GLY A 234 -1.89 -0.20 -10.11
CA GLY A 234 -1.40 -0.64 -8.80
C GLY A 234 -1.98 -1.99 -8.38
N ASP A 235 -3.28 -2.19 -8.59
CA ASP A 235 -3.94 -3.47 -8.32
C ASP A 235 -3.37 -4.62 -9.17
N LYS A 236 -3.20 -4.39 -10.48
CA LYS A 236 -2.55 -5.36 -11.38
C LYS A 236 -1.11 -5.66 -10.97
N ALA A 237 -0.35 -4.65 -10.55
CA ALA A 237 1.02 -4.83 -10.07
C ALA A 237 1.06 -5.72 -8.82
N LEU A 238 0.19 -5.47 -7.83
CA LEU A 238 0.09 -6.27 -6.62
C LEU A 238 -0.32 -7.72 -6.91
N ALA A 239 -1.21 -7.95 -7.88
CA ALA A 239 -1.63 -9.28 -8.29
C ALA A 239 -0.53 -10.10 -8.98
N GLN A 240 0.44 -9.43 -9.63
CA GLN A 240 1.56 -10.06 -10.34
C GLN A 240 2.85 -10.12 -9.51
N ALA A 241 2.83 -9.58 -8.29
CA ALA A 241 4.01 -9.52 -7.44
C ALA A 241 4.39 -10.89 -6.86
N ASP A 242 5.68 -11.14 -6.72
CA ASP A 242 6.22 -12.26 -5.94
C ASP A 242 6.41 -11.85 -4.47
N SER A 243 6.80 -10.58 -4.24
CA SER A 243 6.96 -10.00 -2.92
C SER A 243 6.45 -8.55 -2.86
N ILE A 244 5.76 -8.20 -1.77
CA ILE A 244 5.18 -6.88 -1.51
C ILE A 244 5.81 -6.29 -0.25
N PHE A 245 6.61 -5.24 -0.40
CA PHE A 245 7.20 -4.47 0.70
C PHE A 245 6.28 -3.30 1.05
N HIS A 246 5.79 -3.24 2.30
CA HIS A 246 4.74 -2.29 2.66
C HIS A 246 4.94 -1.64 4.05
N ASP A 247 4.42 -0.42 4.21
CA ASP A 247 4.53 0.38 5.44
C ASP A 247 3.27 0.26 6.33
N ASP A 248 3.20 1.06 7.41
CA ASP A 248 2.11 1.07 8.40
C ASP A 248 0.75 1.55 7.89
N LEU A 249 0.74 2.40 6.87
CA LEU A 249 -0.46 3.15 6.47
C LEU A 249 -1.44 2.32 5.64
N LEU A 250 -1.37 0.99 5.73
CA LEU A 250 -2.01 0.06 4.81
C LEU A 250 -2.80 -1.00 5.57
N ASP A 251 -4.04 -1.24 5.13
CA ASP A 251 -4.87 -2.29 5.67
C ASP A 251 -4.30 -3.68 5.33
N LYS A 252 -3.92 -4.42 6.36
CA LYS A 252 -3.38 -5.77 6.23
C LYS A 252 -4.40 -6.75 5.67
N GLN A 253 -5.69 -6.54 5.95
CA GLN A 253 -6.76 -7.39 5.44
C GLN A 253 -6.89 -7.22 3.92
N PHE A 254 -6.81 -5.99 3.43
CA PHE A 254 -6.77 -5.72 1.99
C PHE A 254 -5.61 -6.45 1.30
N LEU A 255 -4.39 -6.38 1.85
CA LEU A 255 -3.22 -7.04 1.26
C LEU A 255 -3.30 -8.57 1.27
N ALA A 256 -4.12 -9.17 2.15
CA ALA A 256 -4.29 -10.62 2.22
C ALA A 256 -4.89 -11.22 0.94
N ARG A 257 -5.57 -10.42 0.10
CA ARG A 257 -6.16 -10.87 -1.17
C ARG A 257 -5.14 -11.24 -2.25
N TYR A 258 -3.91 -10.73 -2.14
CA TYR A 258 -2.86 -11.01 -3.12
C TYR A 258 -2.03 -12.22 -2.69
N PRO A 259 -1.57 -13.09 -3.61
CA PRO A 259 -0.84 -14.32 -3.26
C PRO A 259 0.61 -14.08 -2.83
N ALA A 260 1.19 -12.93 -3.19
CA ALA A 260 2.60 -12.57 -2.93
C ALA A 260 3.01 -12.65 -1.45
N GLU A 261 4.31 -12.80 -1.20
CA GLU A 261 4.91 -12.68 0.13
C GLU A 261 4.81 -11.22 0.63
N LYS A 262 4.27 -10.97 1.83
CA LYS A 262 4.14 -9.62 2.40
C LYS A 262 5.25 -9.35 3.39
N ILE A 263 6.07 -8.35 3.10
CA ILE A 263 7.23 -7.95 3.90
C ILE A 263 6.92 -6.58 4.47
N TYR A 264 6.67 -6.54 5.78
CA TYR A 264 6.38 -5.30 6.48
C TYR A 264 7.70 -4.57 6.80
N VAL A 265 7.79 -3.30 6.38
CA VAL A 265 8.97 -2.44 6.59
C VAL A 265 8.64 -1.12 7.30
N GLY A 266 7.43 -1.00 7.84
CA GLY A 266 6.96 0.16 8.61
C GLY A 266 7.54 0.25 10.04
N LYS A 267 7.10 1.28 10.78
CA LYS A 267 7.48 1.59 12.17
C LYS A 267 6.45 1.03 13.16
N ARG A 268 6.63 -0.19 13.66
CA ARG A 268 5.90 -0.59 14.88
C ARG A 268 6.45 0.15 16.09
N LYS A 269 5.55 0.59 16.97
CA LYS A 269 5.90 1.13 18.30
C LYS A 269 6.81 0.11 19.03
N GLU A 270 8.02 0.57 19.36
CA GLU A 270 8.92 0.06 20.42
C GLU A 270 9.95 -1.05 20.14
N THR A 271 10.23 -1.49 18.91
CA THR A 271 11.38 -2.39 18.66
C THR A 271 12.15 -2.07 17.37
N HIS A 272 13.46 -2.24 17.42
CA HIS A 272 14.51 -1.88 16.45
C HIS A 272 14.06 -1.61 14.99
N ARG A 273 14.38 -0.39 14.54
CA ARG A 273 14.00 0.28 13.29
C ARG A 273 14.86 -0.20 12.12
N TYR A 274 14.24 -0.53 10.99
CA TYR A 274 14.96 -0.59 9.71
C TYR A 274 15.19 0.84 9.18
N SER A 275 16.44 1.16 8.91
CA SER A 275 16.86 2.34 8.16
C SER A 275 16.38 2.24 6.70
N GLN A 276 16.30 3.39 6.02
CA GLN A 276 15.95 3.40 4.60
C GLN A 276 16.94 2.56 3.77
N ASP A 277 18.22 2.56 4.16
CA ASP A 277 19.26 1.77 3.52
C ASP A 277 19.05 0.26 3.68
N GLU A 278 18.53 -0.20 4.82
CA GLU A 278 18.18 -1.61 5.04
C GLU A 278 16.98 -2.02 4.18
N ILE A 279 15.95 -1.17 4.08
CA ILE A 279 14.79 -1.42 3.21
C ILE A 279 15.24 -1.50 1.76
N ASN A 280 16.06 -0.55 1.32
CA ASN A 280 16.62 -0.51 -0.02
C ASN A 280 17.42 -1.77 -0.34
N GLU A 281 18.25 -2.24 0.61
CA GLU A 281 19.00 -3.48 0.48
C GLU A 281 18.08 -4.69 0.32
N TRP A 282 17.03 -4.81 1.13
CA TRP A 282 16.11 -5.95 1.04
C TRP A 282 15.34 -6.00 -0.28
N VAL A 283 14.87 -4.84 -0.75
CA VAL A 283 14.23 -4.71 -2.07
C VAL A 283 15.22 -5.09 -3.17
N TYR A 284 16.46 -4.63 -3.07
CA TYR A 284 17.54 -4.99 -4.00
C TYR A 284 17.82 -6.49 -4.02
N GLN A 285 17.95 -7.14 -2.86
CA GLN A 285 18.21 -8.58 -2.78
C GLN A 285 17.04 -9.41 -3.33
N ALA A 286 15.80 -8.98 -3.08
CA ALA A 286 14.62 -9.63 -3.67
C ALA A 286 14.63 -9.52 -5.21
N ALA A 287 14.92 -8.35 -5.76
CA ALA A 287 15.05 -8.17 -7.20
C ALA A 287 16.22 -9.00 -7.77
N LEU A 288 17.36 -9.04 -7.07
CA LEU A 288 18.53 -9.84 -7.48
C LEU A 288 18.21 -11.34 -7.55
N SER A 289 17.26 -11.82 -6.74
CA SER A 289 16.76 -13.21 -6.77
C SER A 289 15.76 -13.53 -7.89
N GLY A 290 15.51 -12.58 -8.80
CA GLY A 290 14.60 -12.75 -9.94
C GLY A 290 13.14 -12.42 -9.65
N LYS A 291 12.80 -11.96 -8.45
CA LYS A 291 11.41 -11.68 -8.04
C LYS A 291 10.87 -10.39 -8.65
N ASN A 292 9.61 -10.39 -9.07
CA ASN A 292 8.82 -9.19 -9.31
C ASN A 292 8.45 -8.57 -7.96
N VAL A 293 9.12 -7.48 -7.61
CA VAL A 293 8.95 -6.82 -6.31
C VAL A 293 8.01 -5.65 -6.45
N VAL A 294 7.01 -5.56 -5.57
CA VAL A 294 6.23 -4.34 -5.37
C VAL A 294 6.65 -3.68 -4.07
N ARG A 295 7.09 -2.42 -4.15
CA ARG A 295 7.28 -1.54 -2.99
C ARG A 295 6.06 -0.64 -2.90
N LEU A 296 5.13 -1.00 -2.03
CA LEU A 296 3.86 -0.32 -1.85
C LEU A 296 4.00 0.81 -0.82
N LYS A 297 3.67 2.03 -1.23
CA LYS A 297 3.87 3.27 -0.47
C LYS A 297 2.54 3.99 -0.29
N GLY A 298 2.32 4.59 0.87
CA GLY A 298 1.14 5.42 1.12
C GLY A 298 1.13 6.67 0.24
N GLY A 299 -0.05 7.09 -0.21
CA GLY A 299 -0.22 8.23 -1.10
C GLY A 299 0.38 7.96 -2.50
N ASP A 300 1.25 8.86 -2.93
CA ASP A 300 1.98 8.77 -4.20
C ASP A 300 3.49 8.55 -3.95
N PRO A 301 4.17 7.64 -4.67
CA PRO A 301 5.60 7.34 -4.45
C PRO A 301 6.54 8.54 -4.63
N MET A 302 6.14 9.53 -5.41
CA MET A 302 6.97 10.67 -5.81
C MET A 302 6.69 11.94 -5.00
N ILE A 303 5.70 11.94 -4.10
CA ILE A 303 5.35 13.08 -3.25
C ILE A 303 5.69 12.78 -1.79
N PHE A 304 6.79 13.36 -1.30
CA PHE A 304 7.27 13.23 0.08
C PHE A 304 7.44 11.79 0.61
N ALA A 305 7.62 10.84 -0.30
CA ALA A 305 7.69 9.42 0.03
C ALA A 305 9.08 8.81 -0.24
N HIS A 306 10.14 9.62 -0.40
CA HIS A 306 11.51 9.14 -0.66
C HIS A 306 11.68 8.30 -1.94
N GLY A 307 10.71 8.34 -2.88
CA GLY A 307 10.73 7.48 -4.06
C GLY A 307 11.97 7.63 -4.92
N ARG A 308 12.50 8.85 -5.08
CA ARG A 308 13.70 9.08 -5.89
C ARG A 308 14.96 8.44 -5.29
N GLU A 309 15.11 8.48 -3.98
CA GLU A 309 16.25 7.89 -3.27
C GLU A 309 16.25 6.35 -3.43
N GLU A 310 15.07 5.72 -3.34
CA GLU A 310 14.90 4.28 -3.58
C GLU A 310 15.22 3.93 -5.06
N ILE A 311 14.74 4.74 -6.01
CA ILE A 311 15.04 4.58 -7.45
C ILE A 311 16.54 4.66 -7.69
N ASP A 312 17.20 5.71 -7.20
CA ASP A 312 18.63 5.93 -7.45
C ASP A 312 19.47 4.82 -6.83
N TYR A 313 19.10 4.33 -5.63
CA TYR A 313 19.77 3.19 -5.01
C TYR A 313 19.69 1.91 -5.87
N LEU A 314 18.52 1.61 -6.42
CA LEU A 314 18.28 0.39 -7.20
C LEU A 314 18.87 0.50 -8.61
N GLN A 315 18.68 1.64 -9.28
CA GLN A 315 19.18 1.88 -10.64
C GLN A 315 20.71 1.99 -10.67
N SER A 316 21.35 2.54 -9.64
CA SER A 316 22.82 2.52 -9.53
C SER A 316 23.39 1.10 -9.39
N ARG A 317 22.53 0.09 -9.17
CA ARG A 317 22.86 -1.34 -9.11
C ARG A 317 22.21 -2.12 -10.26
N PHE A 318 21.75 -1.40 -11.28
CA PHE A 318 21.17 -1.92 -12.51
C PHE A 318 19.88 -2.74 -12.31
N VAL A 319 19.13 -2.49 -11.23
CA VAL A 319 17.77 -3.01 -11.08
C VAL A 319 16.80 -2.08 -11.79
N GLU A 320 15.93 -2.67 -12.62
CA GLU A 320 14.87 -1.92 -13.30
C GLU A 320 13.80 -1.50 -12.29
N VAL A 321 13.42 -0.22 -12.35
CA VAL A 321 12.41 0.36 -11.47
C VAL A 321 11.35 1.08 -12.29
N GLU A 322 10.09 0.74 -12.06
CA GLU A 322 8.93 1.41 -12.62
C GLU A 322 8.12 2.07 -11.51
N VAL A 323 7.62 3.29 -11.76
CA VAL A 323 6.73 4.00 -10.83
C VAL A 323 5.28 3.87 -11.30
N VAL A 324 4.42 3.41 -10.41
CA VAL A 324 2.97 3.43 -10.55
C VAL A 324 2.42 4.53 -9.64
N PRO A 325 1.86 5.62 -10.20
CA PRO A 325 1.38 6.74 -9.40
C PRO A 325 0.19 6.32 -8.53
N GLY A 326 -0.01 7.05 -7.44
CA GLY A 326 -1.13 6.90 -6.52
C GLY A 326 -1.83 8.22 -6.25
N ILE A 327 -3.01 8.16 -5.64
CA ILE A 327 -3.72 9.37 -5.22
C ILE A 327 -3.00 9.95 -4.00
N SER A 328 -2.40 11.14 -4.13
CA SER A 328 -1.75 11.79 -2.99
C SER A 328 -2.77 12.26 -1.94
N SER A 329 -2.41 12.15 -0.66
CA SER A 329 -3.29 12.54 0.45
C SER A 329 -3.75 14.00 0.39
N GLY A 330 -2.95 14.92 -0.14
CA GLY A 330 -3.35 16.31 -0.33
C GLY A 330 -4.42 16.51 -1.40
N ILE A 331 -4.43 15.68 -2.45
CA ILE A 331 -5.49 15.69 -3.48
C ILE A 331 -6.75 15.04 -2.92
N ALA A 332 -6.61 13.89 -2.26
CA ALA A 332 -7.73 13.20 -1.62
C ALA A 332 -8.40 14.07 -0.56
N LEU A 333 -7.63 14.82 0.23
CA LEU A 333 -8.14 15.78 1.21
C LEU A 333 -9.16 16.71 0.57
N ALA A 334 -8.86 17.27 -0.59
CA ALA A 334 -9.77 18.20 -1.26
C ALA A 334 -11.10 17.55 -1.65
N ALA A 335 -11.03 16.32 -2.19
CA ALA A 335 -12.22 15.57 -2.57
C ALA A 335 -13.08 15.18 -1.35
N TYR A 336 -12.46 14.68 -0.27
CA TYR A 336 -13.16 14.16 0.92
C TYR A 336 -13.59 15.24 1.91
N THR A 337 -13.10 16.47 1.78
CA THR A 337 -13.53 17.62 2.60
C THR A 337 -14.33 18.66 1.83
N HIS A 338 -14.41 18.54 0.51
CA HIS A 338 -14.96 19.56 -0.39
C HIS A 338 -14.27 20.93 -0.28
N ILE A 339 -13.03 20.96 0.22
CA ILE A 339 -12.16 22.14 0.20
C ILE A 339 -11.34 22.06 -1.08
N PRO A 340 -11.70 22.79 -2.15
CA PRO A 340 -10.96 22.69 -3.40
C PRO A 340 -9.56 23.28 -3.22
N LEU A 341 -8.55 22.67 -3.84
CA LEU A 341 -7.18 23.22 -3.77
C LEU A 341 -7.05 24.55 -4.54
N THR A 342 -7.87 24.73 -5.57
CA THR A 342 -7.94 25.96 -6.38
C THR A 342 -9.39 26.41 -6.51
N HIS A 343 -9.62 27.72 -6.61
CA HIS A 343 -10.94 28.28 -6.84
C HIS A 343 -10.81 29.62 -7.57
N ARG A 344 -11.60 29.82 -8.63
CA ARG A 344 -11.53 31.05 -9.43
C ARG A 344 -11.77 32.29 -8.55
N GLY A 345 -10.92 33.30 -8.70
CA GLY A 345 -11.00 34.55 -7.92
C GLY A 345 -10.60 34.42 -6.45
N MET A 346 -10.16 33.24 -6.01
CA MET A 346 -9.81 32.98 -4.60
C MET A 346 -8.43 32.31 -4.45
N ALA A 347 -8.13 31.28 -5.25
CA ALA A 347 -6.85 30.59 -5.28
C ALA A 347 -6.54 30.05 -6.69
N SER A 348 -5.44 30.51 -7.25
CA SER A 348 -4.91 30.13 -8.58
C SER A 348 -3.66 29.25 -8.50
N SER A 349 -3.06 29.15 -7.32
CA SER A 349 -1.82 28.41 -7.07
C SER A 349 -1.92 27.52 -5.83
N VAL A 350 -1.24 26.37 -5.86
CA VAL A 350 -1.18 25.39 -4.77
C VAL A 350 0.27 25.02 -4.52
N ALA A 351 0.67 24.98 -3.25
CA ALA A 351 1.95 24.43 -2.83
C ALA A 351 1.74 23.25 -1.88
N PHE A 352 2.27 22.09 -2.25
CA PHE A 352 2.43 20.95 -1.34
C PHE A 352 3.77 21.06 -0.64
N VAL A 353 3.78 20.95 0.69
CA VAL A 353 4.96 21.26 1.52
C VAL A 353 5.14 20.19 2.59
N THR A 354 6.38 19.87 2.95
CA THR A 354 6.69 19.08 4.14
C THR A 354 6.85 19.99 5.37
N GLY A 355 6.18 19.63 6.46
CA GLY A 355 6.30 20.29 7.76
C GLY A 355 7.23 19.55 8.72
N HIS A 356 8.05 18.60 8.24
CA HIS A 356 8.88 17.75 9.11
C HIS A 356 9.94 18.55 9.90
N SER A 357 10.60 19.52 9.25
CA SER A 357 11.52 20.46 9.90
C SER A 357 10.96 21.87 9.82
N ALA A 358 10.41 22.36 10.93
CA ALA A 358 9.92 23.72 10.98
C ALA A 358 11.05 24.74 10.82
N GLU A 359 12.27 24.46 11.28
CA GLU A 359 13.42 25.38 11.26
C GLU A 359 13.93 25.65 9.84
N GLU A 360 13.99 24.62 8.99
CA GLU A 360 14.45 24.72 7.60
C GLU A 360 13.34 25.14 6.64
N MET A 361 12.09 25.21 7.11
CA MET A 361 10.94 25.55 6.30
C MET A 361 11.01 27.01 5.79
N GLN A 362 10.96 27.16 4.46
CA GLN A 362 10.65 28.42 3.78
C GLN A 362 9.15 28.53 3.57
N ALA A 363 8.58 29.72 3.83
CA ALA A 363 7.17 29.99 3.59
C ALA A 363 6.89 30.06 2.08
N PRO A 364 6.07 29.16 1.50
CA PRO A 364 5.79 29.19 0.08
C PRO A 364 4.87 30.38 -0.27
N ASN A 365 5.18 31.02 -1.39
CA ASN A 365 4.31 32.04 -1.99
C ASN A 365 3.29 31.37 -2.93
N ALA A 366 2.19 30.87 -2.37
CA ALA A 366 1.07 30.29 -3.11
C ALA A 366 -0.27 30.58 -2.41
N ASP A 367 -1.38 30.54 -3.12
CA ASP A 367 -2.69 30.90 -2.55
C ASP A 367 -3.16 29.85 -1.53
N THR A 368 -3.06 28.57 -1.91
CA THR A 368 -3.37 27.42 -1.06
C THR A 368 -2.11 26.66 -0.68
N LEU A 369 -1.91 26.42 0.62
CA LEU A 369 -0.82 25.61 1.13
C LEU A 369 -1.35 24.29 1.68
N VAL A 370 -0.70 23.17 1.37
CA VAL A 370 -1.02 21.85 1.92
C VAL A 370 0.23 21.26 2.54
N TYR A 371 0.25 21.18 3.87
CA TYR A 371 1.36 20.65 4.66
C TYR A 371 1.17 19.18 5.00
N TYR A 372 2.17 18.38 4.65
CA TYR A 372 2.35 16.98 5.05
C TYR A 372 3.27 16.90 6.24
N MET A 373 3.14 15.84 7.06
CA MET A 373 4.08 15.52 8.14
C MET A 373 4.32 16.67 9.14
N GLY A 374 3.37 17.61 9.26
CA GLY A 374 3.50 18.81 10.09
C GLY A 374 2.90 18.69 11.48
N GLY A 375 2.31 17.54 11.86
CA GLY A 375 1.49 17.40 13.07
C GLY A 375 2.15 17.89 14.37
N ALA A 376 3.44 17.60 14.57
CA ALA A 376 4.19 18.07 15.73
C ALA A 376 4.62 19.56 15.65
N ASN A 377 4.55 20.15 14.46
CA ASN A 377 5.11 21.45 14.11
C ASN A 377 4.04 22.49 13.73
N ILE A 378 2.75 22.20 13.89
CA ILE A 378 1.64 23.08 13.44
C ILE A 378 1.77 24.51 13.98
N SER A 379 2.07 24.67 15.28
CA SER A 379 2.27 26.00 15.88
C SER A 379 3.45 26.75 15.26
N ALA A 380 4.58 26.07 15.03
CA ALA A 380 5.77 26.67 14.43
C ALA A 380 5.53 27.06 12.96
N ILE A 381 4.83 26.21 12.19
CA ILE A 381 4.42 26.48 10.80
C ILE A 381 3.56 27.75 10.75
N ALA A 382 2.54 27.85 11.61
CA ALA A 382 1.66 29.02 11.64
C ALA A 382 2.42 30.32 11.97
N LYS A 383 3.28 30.31 13.01
CA LYS A 383 4.13 31.46 13.37
C LYS A 383 5.02 31.91 12.22
N LYS A 384 5.68 30.96 11.53
CA LYS A 384 6.54 31.27 10.38
C LYS A 384 5.77 31.87 9.22
N LEU A 385 4.58 31.36 8.92
CA LEU A 385 3.74 31.89 7.84
C LEU A 385 3.27 33.31 8.14
N ILE A 386 2.89 33.60 9.38
CA ILE A 386 2.53 34.96 9.82
C ILE A 386 3.74 35.90 9.72
N ALA A 387 4.90 35.47 10.21
CA ALA A 387 6.14 36.24 10.11
C ALA A 387 6.57 36.51 8.66
N ALA A 388 6.23 35.60 7.74
CA ALA A 388 6.44 35.77 6.30
C ALA A 388 5.37 36.63 5.60
N GLY A 389 4.45 37.25 6.35
CA GLY A 389 3.48 38.22 5.83
C GLY A 389 2.07 37.66 5.54
N ARG A 390 1.76 36.41 5.88
CA ARG A 390 0.37 35.94 5.82
C ARG A 390 -0.47 36.55 6.93
N ARG A 391 -1.72 36.90 6.60
CA ARG A 391 -2.65 37.48 7.58
C ARG A 391 -3.01 36.45 8.65
N GLU A 392 -3.08 36.87 9.91
CA GLU A 392 -3.40 35.99 11.02
C GLU A 392 -4.80 35.35 10.90
N ASP A 393 -5.75 36.05 10.28
CA ASP A 393 -7.12 35.58 10.03
C ASP A 393 -7.23 34.60 8.85
N THR A 394 -6.12 34.24 8.20
CA THR A 394 -6.13 33.29 7.08
C THR A 394 -6.72 31.95 7.54
N PRO A 395 -7.79 31.46 6.89
CA PRO A 395 -8.43 30.20 7.25
C PRO A 395 -7.51 28.99 7.06
N ALA A 396 -7.66 28.01 7.95
CA ALA A 396 -6.91 26.76 7.92
C ALA A 396 -7.80 25.57 8.33
N ALA A 397 -7.48 24.38 7.85
CA ALA A 397 -8.11 23.14 8.29
C ALA A 397 -7.08 22.03 8.49
N LEU A 398 -7.32 21.23 9.51
CA LEU A 398 -6.53 20.08 9.95
C LEU A 398 -7.34 18.82 9.68
N ILE A 399 -6.82 17.91 8.86
CA ILE A 399 -7.52 16.69 8.47
C ILE A 399 -6.70 15.49 8.91
N HIS A 400 -7.22 14.75 9.88
CA HIS A 400 -6.64 13.51 10.37
C HIS A 400 -7.23 12.32 9.60
N ASN A 401 -6.38 11.36 9.23
CA ASN A 401 -6.79 10.12 8.55
C ASN A 401 -7.65 10.33 7.31
N VAL A 402 -7.18 11.19 6.39
CA VAL A 402 -7.84 11.46 5.10
C VAL A 402 -8.24 10.14 4.43
N SER A 403 -9.48 10.07 3.92
CA SER A 403 -10.10 8.92 3.24
C SER A 403 -10.41 7.68 4.10
N LEU A 404 -9.90 7.59 5.34
CA LEU A 404 -10.20 6.46 6.21
C LEU A 404 -11.54 6.66 6.94
N PRO A 405 -12.21 5.57 7.38
CA PRO A 405 -13.52 5.67 8.06
C PRO A 405 -13.52 6.58 9.30
N ASN A 406 -12.38 6.69 9.98
CA ASN A 406 -12.18 7.54 11.16
C ASN A 406 -11.62 8.94 10.82
N GLN A 407 -11.76 9.42 9.57
CA GLN A 407 -11.39 10.78 9.17
C GLN A 407 -12.03 11.82 10.10
N LYS A 408 -11.24 12.82 10.52
CA LYS A 408 -11.71 13.98 11.30
C LYS A 408 -11.15 15.28 10.69
N THR A 409 -12.02 16.28 10.56
CA THR A 409 -11.64 17.61 10.06
C THR A 409 -11.88 18.65 11.15
N CYS A 410 -10.87 19.47 11.44
CA CYS A 410 -10.94 20.59 12.37
C CYS A 410 -10.61 21.88 11.62
N TYR A 411 -11.48 22.87 11.71
CA TYR A 411 -11.28 24.18 11.10
C TYR A 411 -10.69 25.15 12.10
N SER A 412 -9.84 26.05 11.63
CA SER A 412 -9.13 27.02 12.45
C SER A 412 -8.65 28.22 11.60
N SER A 413 -7.80 29.06 12.16
CA SER A 413 -7.08 30.13 11.49
C SER A 413 -5.61 30.13 11.87
N LEU A 414 -4.74 30.80 11.12
CA LEU A 414 -3.34 30.94 11.49
C LEU A 414 -3.16 31.52 12.90
N LYS A 415 -4.01 32.47 13.29
CA LYS A 415 -4.04 33.10 14.62
C LYS A 415 -4.25 32.12 15.76
N GLU A 416 -5.10 31.13 15.57
CA GLU A 416 -5.38 30.10 16.57
C GLU A 416 -4.28 29.04 16.58
N LEU A 417 -3.85 28.59 15.39
CA LEU A 417 -2.84 27.55 15.25
C LEU A 417 -1.48 27.96 15.81
N GLN A 418 -1.08 29.24 15.70
CA GLN A 418 0.19 29.72 16.27
C GLN A 418 0.28 29.54 17.79
N HIS A 419 -0.86 29.48 18.49
CA HIS A 419 -0.92 29.26 19.94
C HIS A 419 -1.33 27.83 20.33
N SER A 420 -1.48 26.93 19.36
CA SER A 420 -1.88 25.55 19.65
C SER A 420 -0.79 24.82 20.45
N LEU A 421 -1.21 24.26 21.59
CA LEU A 421 -0.40 23.35 22.42
C LEU A 421 -0.82 21.88 22.24
N ILE A 422 -1.72 21.62 21.29
CA ILE A 422 -2.28 20.29 21.07
C ILE A 422 -1.25 19.44 20.33
N ASN A 423 -0.98 18.25 20.84
CA ASN A 423 -0.27 17.22 20.09
C ASN A 423 -1.26 16.52 19.16
N TYR A 424 -1.17 16.80 17.86
CA TYR A 424 -2.13 16.27 16.89
C TYR A 424 -1.81 14.82 16.53
N PRO A 425 -2.82 13.93 16.48
CA PRO A 425 -2.61 12.54 16.08
C PRO A 425 -2.16 12.48 14.62
N THR A 426 -1.21 11.60 14.32
CA THR A 426 -0.72 11.35 12.95
C THR A 426 -1.34 10.07 12.38
N PRO A 427 -1.52 9.99 11.04
CA PRO A 427 -1.23 11.00 10.02
C PRO A 427 -2.24 12.18 10.02
N ILE A 428 -1.73 13.40 9.79
CA ILE A 428 -2.55 14.62 9.70
C ILE A 428 -2.01 15.53 8.58
N LEU A 429 -2.92 16.16 7.85
CA LEU A 429 -2.62 17.21 6.88
C LEU A 429 -3.16 18.56 7.36
N LEU A 430 -2.46 19.62 6.99
CA LEU A 430 -2.89 21.00 7.25
C LEU A 430 -3.04 21.73 5.92
N ILE A 431 -4.25 22.18 5.61
CA ILE A 431 -4.55 23.06 4.47
C ILE A 431 -4.75 24.50 4.96
N ILE A 432 -4.15 25.47 4.28
CA ILE A 432 -4.19 26.89 4.66
C ILE A 432 -4.49 27.70 3.40
N GLY A 433 -5.47 28.61 3.49
CA GLY A 433 -5.84 29.49 2.39
C GLY A 433 -7.32 29.84 2.41
N ASN A 434 -7.69 30.85 1.62
CA ASN A 434 -9.08 31.33 1.57
C ASN A 434 -10.07 30.25 1.09
N VAL A 435 -9.59 29.21 0.38
CA VAL A 435 -10.40 28.04 -0.04
C VAL A 435 -11.03 27.27 1.14
N VAL A 436 -10.50 27.45 2.35
CA VAL A 436 -11.02 26.84 3.58
C VAL A 436 -12.20 27.66 4.18
N SER A 437 -12.63 28.73 3.52
CA SER A 437 -13.66 29.65 4.02
C SER A 437 -14.94 28.95 4.50
N PHE A 438 -15.41 29.39 5.67
CA PHE A 438 -16.50 28.77 6.46
C PHE A 438 -17.89 28.78 5.81
N GLU A 439 -18.10 29.47 4.69
CA GLU A 439 -19.41 29.65 4.03
C GLU A 439 -19.75 28.54 3.02
N ASN A 440 -18.77 27.83 2.47
CA ASN A 440 -18.97 26.73 1.50
C ASN A 440 -19.40 25.40 2.17
N ARG A 441 -20.20 25.48 3.23
CA ARG A 441 -20.76 24.30 3.90
C ARG A 441 -21.77 23.61 2.98
N VAL A 442 -21.29 22.73 2.11
CA VAL A 442 -22.09 21.55 1.79
C VAL A 442 -22.10 20.71 3.06
N SER A 443 -23.29 20.48 3.62
CA SER A 443 -23.50 19.61 4.77
C SER A 443 -22.67 18.33 4.57
N CYS A 444 -21.67 18.14 5.44
CA CYS A 444 -21.01 16.85 5.58
C CYS A 444 -22.14 15.85 5.82
N LYS A 445 -22.34 14.91 4.87
CA LYS A 445 -23.39 13.92 5.00
C LYS A 445 -23.19 13.23 6.35
N GLU A 446 -24.24 13.21 7.17
CA GLU A 446 -24.17 12.64 8.52
C GLU A 446 -23.67 11.19 8.43
N LYS A 447 -22.71 10.80 9.29
CA LYS A 447 -22.25 9.42 9.37
C LYS A 447 -23.38 8.56 9.93
N VAL A 448 -23.78 7.57 9.14
CA VAL A 448 -24.90 6.68 9.43
C VAL A 448 -24.40 5.26 9.60
N LEU A 449 -24.63 4.67 10.76
CA LEU A 449 -24.47 3.23 10.97
C LEU A 449 -25.74 2.51 10.52
N LEU A 450 -25.62 1.69 9.47
CA LEU A 450 -26.73 0.87 8.97
C LEU A 450 -26.58 -0.56 9.47
N THR A 451 -27.55 -1.02 10.28
CA THR A 451 -27.49 -2.33 10.97
C THR A 451 -28.15 -3.49 10.21
N GLY A 452 -28.86 -3.18 9.12
CA GLY A 452 -29.63 -4.14 8.33
C GLY A 452 -28.81 -5.00 7.37
N THR A 453 -29.45 -5.92 6.66
CA THR A 453 -28.77 -6.85 5.72
C THR A 453 -28.62 -6.32 4.28
N SER A 454 -29.18 -5.15 3.96
CA SER A 454 -29.13 -4.55 2.62
C SER A 454 -28.71 -3.09 2.70
N ARG A 455 -27.68 -2.73 1.93
CA ARG A 455 -27.16 -1.35 1.79
C ARG A 455 -27.95 -0.50 0.80
N LYS A 456 -28.36 -1.09 -0.33
CA LYS A 456 -28.91 -0.38 -1.51
C LYS A 456 -30.13 0.47 -1.22
N GLU A 457 -30.94 0.09 -0.24
CA GLU A 457 -32.16 0.80 0.14
C GLU A 457 -31.91 2.12 0.91
N TYR A 458 -30.66 2.39 1.31
CA TYR A 458 -30.34 3.48 2.22
C TYR A 458 -29.21 4.38 1.71
N GLU A 459 -28.76 4.23 0.46
CA GLU A 459 -27.62 4.94 -0.14
C GLU A 459 -27.71 6.48 0.01
N ASP A 460 -28.93 7.02 0.14
CA ASP A 460 -29.20 8.44 0.34
C ASP A 460 -29.24 8.91 1.81
N CYS A 461 -29.10 8.00 2.79
CA CYS A 461 -29.23 8.33 4.22
C CYS A 461 -28.04 9.09 4.81
N GLY A 462 -26.91 9.17 4.10
CA GLY A 462 -25.72 9.89 4.54
C GLY A 462 -24.43 9.16 4.16
N ASP A 463 -23.38 9.32 4.95
CA ASP A 463 -22.14 8.55 4.82
C ASP A 463 -22.29 7.22 5.56
N ILE A 464 -22.57 6.15 4.83
CA ILE A 464 -23.05 4.88 5.39
C ILE A 464 -21.89 3.94 5.70
N THR A 465 -21.74 3.60 6.97
CA THR A 465 -21.04 2.37 7.39
C THR A 465 -22.07 1.26 7.53
N HIS A 466 -22.00 0.28 6.62
CA HIS A 466 -22.92 -0.85 6.61
C HIS A 466 -22.35 -1.99 7.46
N THR A 467 -23.00 -2.28 8.58
CA THR A 467 -22.59 -3.32 9.52
C THR A 467 -23.77 -4.26 9.78
N PRO A 468 -23.93 -5.34 8.99
CA PRO A 468 -25.07 -6.24 9.12
C PRO A 468 -24.98 -7.04 10.43
N LEU A 469 -25.76 -6.63 11.44
CA LEU A 469 -25.73 -7.21 12.79
C LEU A 469 -26.48 -8.54 12.90
N ILE A 470 -27.20 -8.93 11.85
CA ILE A 470 -27.93 -10.20 11.77
C ILE A 470 -27.52 -10.96 10.51
N LYS A 471 -27.47 -12.29 10.63
CA LYS A 471 -27.39 -13.22 9.49
C LYS A 471 -28.76 -13.87 9.30
N ILE A 472 -29.15 -14.05 8.04
CA ILE A 472 -30.39 -14.74 7.69
C ILE A 472 -30.01 -16.13 7.20
N HIS A 473 -30.57 -17.16 7.84
CA HIS A 473 -30.36 -18.55 7.49
C HIS A 473 -31.68 -19.16 7.03
N LYS A 474 -31.62 -19.89 5.92
CA LYS A 474 -32.71 -20.76 5.50
C LYS A 474 -32.91 -21.86 6.54
N ILE A 475 -34.16 -22.28 6.74
CA ILE A 475 -34.44 -23.52 7.47
C ILE A 475 -34.30 -24.67 6.49
N GLU A 476 -33.18 -25.40 6.60
CA GLU A 476 -32.89 -26.55 5.73
C GLU A 476 -33.84 -27.72 6.00
N ASN A 477 -34.13 -28.51 4.96
CA ASN A 477 -34.97 -29.72 5.05
C ASN A 477 -36.34 -29.48 5.71
N ASN A 478 -37.00 -28.39 5.33
CA ASN A 478 -38.28 -27.99 5.91
C ASN A 478 -39.44 -28.84 5.36
N GLU A 479 -39.59 -30.07 5.86
CA GLU A 479 -40.63 -31.01 5.41
C GLU A 479 -42.05 -30.46 5.51
N ARG A 480 -42.32 -29.57 6.48
CA ARG A 480 -43.64 -28.91 6.61
C ARG A 480 -43.89 -27.96 5.44
N LEU A 481 -42.88 -27.19 5.04
CA LEU A 481 -42.94 -26.35 3.84
C LEU A 481 -43.09 -27.22 2.60
N TYR A 482 -42.26 -28.25 2.43
CA TYR A 482 -42.29 -29.13 1.25
C TYR A 482 -43.65 -29.83 1.08
N ALA A 483 -44.23 -30.34 2.16
CA ALA A 483 -45.57 -30.92 2.15
C ALA A 483 -46.64 -29.91 1.73
N SER A 484 -46.48 -28.63 2.10
CA SER A 484 -47.40 -27.55 1.73
C SER A 484 -47.25 -27.12 0.27
N LEU A 485 -46.01 -27.03 -0.22
CA LEU A 485 -45.73 -26.69 -1.63
C LEU A 485 -46.29 -27.75 -2.60
N ARG A 486 -46.21 -29.04 -2.26
CA ARG A 486 -46.78 -30.12 -3.09
C ARG A 486 -48.30 -30.08 -3.22
N LYS A 487 -48.99 -29.41 -2.29
CA LYS A 487 -50.45 -29.19 -2.29
C LYS A 487 -50.82 -27.71 -2.48
N MET A 488 -49.98 -26.95 -3.19
CA MET A 488 -50.15 -25.49 -3.35
C MET A 488 -51.55 -25.10 -3.87
N ASN A 489 -52.11 -25.91 -4.79
CA ASN A 489 -53.45 -25.71 -5.35
C ASN A 489 -54.61 -25.85 -4.34
N THR A 490 -54.34 -26.25 -3.09
CA THR A 490 -55.34 -26.35 -2.01
C THR A 490 -55.42 -25.10 -1.15
N PHE A 491 -54.55 -24.12 -1.36
CA PHE A 491 -54.60 -22.85 -0.66
C PHE A 491 -55.29 -21.80 -1.51
N ASP A 492 -56.07 -20.95 -0.87
CA ASP A 492 -56.75 -19.83 -1.50
C ASP A 492 -55.87 -18.56 -1.43
N TRP A 493 -55.01 -18.48 -0.40
CA TRP A 493 -54.10 -17.36 -0.18
C TRP A 493 -52.69 -17.78 0.25
N ILE A 494 -51.69 -16.99 -0.17
CA ILE A 494 -50.36 -16.95 0.45
C ILE A 494 -50.11 -15.55 0.97
N VAL A 495 -49.63 -15.45 2.20
CA VAL A 495 -49.31 -14.16 2.83
C VAL A 495 -47.81 -14.08 3.09
N PHE A 496 -47.12 -13.17 2.40
CA PHE A 496 -45.69 -12.94 2.60
C PHE A 496 -45.43 -11.72 3.49
N THR A 497 -44.72 -11.97 4.59
CA THR A 497 -44.39 -10.94 5.60
C THR A 497 -42.97 -10.40 5.51
N SER A 498 -42.18 -10.86 4.53
CA SER A 498 -40.77 -10.49 4.36
C SER A 498 -40.26 -10.91 2.99
N ARG A 499 -39.35 -10.12 2.40
CA ARG A 499 -38.61 -10.52 1.19
C ARG A 499 -37.85 -11.85 1.36
N HIS A 500 -37.37 -12.14 2.58
CA HIS A 500 -36.64 -13.37 2.84
C HIS A 500 -37.59 -14.57 2.84
N ALA A 501 -38.83 -14.39 3.33
CA ALA A 501 -39.86 -15.42 3.22
C ALA A 501 -40.16 -15.74 1.74
N VAL A 502 -40.27 -14.72 0.88
CA VAL A 502 -40.44 -14.89 -0.57
C VAL A 502 -39.27 -15.68 -1.16
N ARG A 503 -38.03 -15.22 -0.92
CA ARG A 503 -36.83 -15.84 -1.47
C ARG A 503 -36.72 -17.32 -1.10
N TYR A 504 -36.80 -17.66 0.19
CA TYR A 504 -36.61 -19.06 0.62
C TYR A 504 -37.80 -19.95 0.29
N PHE A 505 -39.00 -19.37 0.16
CA PHE A 505 -40.14 -20.09 -0.38
C PHE A 505 -39.92 -20.49 -1.85
N PHE A 506 -39.46 -19.56 -2.70
CA PHE A 506 -39.18 -19.88 -4.11
C PHE A 506 -37.91 -20.72 -4.29
N GLU A 507 -36.94 -20.62 -3.39
CA GLU A 507 -35.80 -21.53 -3.36
C GLU A 507 -36.28 -22.97 -3.11
N ALA A 508 -37.11 -23.19 -2.09
CA ALA A 508 -37.75 -24.49 -1.84
C ALA A 508 -38.67 -24.95 -2.99
N TRP A 509 -39.34 -24.02 -3.67
CA TRP A 509 -40.13 -24.30 -4.86
C TRP A 509 -39.29 -24.88 -5.99
N HIS A 510 -38.12 -24.27 -6.25
CA HIS A 510 -37.17 -24.72 -7.25
C HIS A 510 -36.51 -26.05 -6.89
N GLU A 511 -36.17 -26.26 -5.61
CA GLU A 511 -35.61 -27.53 -5.12
C GLU A 511 -36.54 -28.73 -5.32
N LEU A 512 -37.86 -28.48 -5.29
CA LEU A 512 -38.88 -29.50 -5.55
C LEU A 512 -39.27 -29.59 -7.03
N GLU A 513 -38.64 -28.80 -7.92
CA GLU A 513 -38.92 -28.74 -9.36
C GLU A 513 -40.42 -28.52 -9.69
N LEU A 514 -41.11 -27.72 -8.87
CA LEU A 514 -42.54 -27.51 -9.02
C LEU A 514 -42.87 -26.46 -10.10
N ASP A 515 -44.03 -26.61 -10.75
CA ASP A 515 -44.45 -25.74 -11.84
C ASP A 515 -45.27 -24.53 -11.34
N ILE A 516 -44.86 -23.32 -11.74
CA ILE A 516 -45.49 -22.05 -11.32
C ILE A 516 -46.99 -21.95 -11.65
N ARG A 517 -47.51 -22.77 -12.57
CA ARG A 517 -48.96 -22.86 -12.85
C ARG A 517 -49.77 -23.36 -11.66
N ALA A 518 -49.13 -23.97 -10.66
CA ALA A 518 -49.77 -24.35 -9.40
C ALA A 518 -50.32 -23.16 -8.60
N PHE A 519 -49.90 -21.92 -8.91
CA PHE A 519 -50.42 -20.68 -8.31
C PHE A 519 -51.69 -20.15 -9.01
N SER A 520 -52.17 -20.79 -10.09
CA SER A 520 -53.23 -20.24 -10.96
C SER A 520 -54.54 -19.82 -10.27
N ASN A 521 -54.88 -20.42 -9.13
CA ASN A 521 -56.07 -20.06 -8.34
C ASN A 521 -55.73 -19.49 -6.95
N VAL A 522 -54.45 -19.22 -6.68
CA VAL A 522 -53.98 -18.77 -5.36
C VAL A 522 -53.75 -17.28 -5.37
N LYS A 523 -54.40 -16.56 -4.46
CA LYS A 523 -54.17 -15.12 -4.27
C LYS A 523 -52.94 -14.87 -3.40
N ILE A 524 -52.26 -13.76 -3.62
CA ILE A 524 -51.01 -13.43 -2.92
C ILE A 524 -51.17 -12.07 -2.24
N ALA A 525 -51.00 -12.07 -0.92
CA ALA A 525 -50.89 -10.86 -0.12
C ALA A 525 -49.43 -10.62 0.29
N SER A 526 -49.03 -9.36 0.29
CA SER A 526 -47.68 -8.94 0.66
C SER A 526 -47.75 -7.84 1.72
N VAL A 527 -46.88 -7.92 2.71
CA VAL A 527 -46.89 -6.95 3.81
C VAL A 527 -46.41 -5.56 3.40
N GLY A 528 -45.82 -5.37 2.23
CA GLY A 528 -45.37 -4.04 1.78
C GLY A 528 -44.45 -4.07 0.57
N LYS A 529 -44.06 -2.87 0.11
CA LYS A 529 -43.38 -2.63 -1.20
C LYS A 529 -42.10 -3.43 -1.39
N THR A 530 -41.31 -3.59 -0.33
CA THR A 530 -40.05 -4.35 -0.38
C THR A 530 -40.30 -5.84 -0.65
N THR A 531 -41.35 -6.41 -0.06
CA THR A 531 -41.74 -7.81 -0.24
C THR A 531 -42.33 -8.01 -1.64
N SER A 532 -43.17 -7.08 -2.11
CA SER A 532 -43.69 -7.08 -3.48
C SER A 532 -42.60 -6.98 -4.54
N ALA A 533 -41.58 -6.15 -4.31
CA ALA A 533 -40.45 -6.05 -5.22
C ALA A 533 -39.68 -7.37 -5.35
N GLU A 534 -39.58 -8.16 -4.28
CA GLU A 534 -38.99 -9.49 -4.33
C GLU A 534 -39.87 -10.48 -5.12
N LEU A 535 -41.20 -10.46 -4.90
CA LEU A 535 -42.16 -11.28 -5.65
C LEU A 535 -42.08 -11.02 -7.17
N ARG A 536 -41.93 -9.77 -7.58
CA ARG A 536 -41.83 -9.37 -9.00
C ARG A 536 -40.62 -9.98 -9.72
N LYS A 537 -39.55 -10.35 -8.99
CA LYS A 537 -38.41 -11.07 -9.61
C LYS A 537 -38.81 -12.43 -10.15
N TYR A 538 -39.84 -13.03 -9.56
CA TYR A 538 -40.43 -14.30 -10.00
C TYR A 538 -41.62 -14.08 -10.94
N GLN A 539 -41.79 -12.86 -11.48
CA GLN A 539 -42.93 -12.45 -12.31
C GLN A 539 -44.30 -12.59 -11.62
N ILE A 540 -44.30 -12.54 -10.29
CA ILE A 540 -45.51 -12.59 -9.47
C ILE A 540 -45.83 -11.20 -8.94
N TYR A 541 -47.07 -10.78 -9.19
CA TYR A 541 -47.62 -9.52 -8.70
C TYR A 541 -48.65 -9.85 -7.62
N PRO A 542 -48.52 -9.33 -6.39
CA PRO A 542 -49.46 -9.64 -5.33
C PRO A 542 -50.84 -9.02 -5.64
N ASP A 543 -51.91 -9.77 -5.38
CA ASP A 543 -53.29 -9.29 -5.42
C ASP A 543 -53.54 -8.20 -4.37
N MET A 544 -52.79 -8.25 -3.27
CA MET A 544 -52.88 -7.29 -2.18
C MET A 544 -51.47 -6.89 -1.68
N GLU A 545 -51.22 -5.59 -1.63
CA GLU A 545 -50.05 -4.98 -1.00
C GLU A 545 -50.54 -4.09 0.14
N SER A 546 -50.06 -4.34 1.37
CA SER A 546 -50.41 -3.52 2.53
C SER A 546 -49.77 -2.13 2.43
N GLU A 547 -50.60 -1.07 2.50
CA GLU A 547 -50.13 0.32 2.45
C GLU A 547 -49.37 0.74 3.71
N THR A 548 -49.69 0.15 4.86
CA THR A 548 -49.10 0.50 6.17
C THR A 548 -47.80 -0.25 6.46
N GLU A 549 -47.32 -1.06 5.51
CA GLU A 549 -46.15 -1.94 5.63
C GLU A 549 -46.14 -2.83 6.90
N SER A 550 -47.33 -3.19 7.41
CA SER A 550 -47.51 -3.84 8.72
C SER A 550 -48.43 -5.06 8.68
N ALA A 551 -48.27 -5.93 9.69
CA ALA A 551 -49.15 -7.08 9.89
C ALA A 551 -50.60 -6.65 10.19
N GLU A 552 -50.77 -5.53 10.88
CA GLU A 552 -52.06 -4.93 11.19
C GLU A 552 -52.79 -4.49 9.92
N GLY A 553 -52.07 -3.93 8.93
CA GLY A 553 -52.67 -3.58 7.63
C GLY A 553 -53.17 -4.79 6.86
N LEU A 554 -52.42 -5.90 6.91
CA LEU A 554 -52.89 -7.18 6.36
C LEU A 554 -54.15 -7.66 7.08
N ILE A 555 -54.19 -7.64 8.42
CA ILE A 555 -55.37 -8.06 9.20
C ILE A 555 -56.59 -7.20 8.86
N GLN A 556 -56.41 -5.87 8.78
CA GLN A 556 -57.49 -4.95 8.47
C GLN A 556 -58.09 -5.22 7.09
N TYR A 557 -57.25 -5.44 6.08
CA TYR A 557 -57.72 -5.81 4.75
C TYR A 557 -58.50 -7.12 4.77
N PHE A 558 -57.97 -8.19 5.38
CA PHE A 558 -58.68 -9.48 5.44
C PHE A 558 -60.03 -9.36 6.14
N LYS A 559 -60.12 -8.49 7.16
CA LYS A 559 -61.36 -8.16 7.85
C LYS A 559 -62.35 -7.39 6.97
N GLU A 560 -61.89 -6.36 6.25
CA GLU A 560 -62.72 -5.52 5.38
C GLU A 560 -63.19 -6.24 4.11
N ALA A 561 -62.29 -7.01 3.49
CA ALA A 561 -62.59 -7.85 2.33
C ALA A 561 -63.45 -9.08 2.69
N GLY A 562 -63.74 -9.29 3.98
CA GLY A 562 -64.61 -10.37 4.45
C GLY A 562 -64.03 -11.76 4.21
N VAL A 563 -62.70 -11.90 4.19
CA VAL A 563 -62.00 -13.15 3.91
C VAL A 563 -62.18 -14.11 5.10
N ARG A 564 -62.97 -15.16 4.90
CA ARG A 564 -63.34 -16.15 5.93
C ARG A 564 -63.42 -17.54 5.33
N ASN A 565 -63.13 -18.57 6.14
CA ASN A 565 -63.09 -19.98 5.74
C ASN A 565 -62.10 -20.29 4.61
N GLU A 566 -61.17 -19.38 4.30
CA GLU A 566 -60.14 -19.59 3.29
C GLU A 566 -58.93 -20.33 3.89
N ARG A 567 -58.20 -21.06 3.04
CA ARG A 567 -56.96 -21.73 3.39
C ARG A 567 -55.77 -20.83 3.07
N ILE A 568 -55.06 -20.42 4.11
CA ILE A 568 -53.97 -19.44 4.03
C ILE A 568 -52.64 -20.11 4.36
N LEU A 569 -51.68 -20.02 3.45
CA LEU A 569 -50.28 -20.36 3.74
C LEU A 569 -49.53 -19.11 4.19
N LEU A 570 -48.85 -19.17 5.34
CA LEU A 570 -48.10 -18.06 5.91
C LEU A 570 -46.61 -18.44 6.09
N PRO A 571 -45.77 -18.23 5.05
CA PRO A 571 -44.33 -18.33 5.18
C PRO A 571 -43.77 -17.13 5.95
N ARG A 572 -43.04 -17.36 7.05
CA ARG A 572 -42.46 -16.27 7.87
C ARG A 572 -41.10 -16.61 8.48
N SER A 573 -40.52 -15.68 9.25
CA SER A 573 -39.41 -16.01 10.15
C SER A 573 -39.86 -16.87 11.32
N ASP A 574 -38.96 -17.65 11.89
CA ASP A 574 -39.14 -18.36 13.16
C ASP A 574 -39.54 -17.45 14.34
N ILE A 575 -38.96 -16.25 14.42
CA ILE A 575 -39.22 -15.23 15.45
C ILE A 575 -40.45 -14.34 15.11
N GLY A 576 -41.06 -14.49 13.95
CA GLY A 576 -42.17 -13.64 13.48
C GLY A 576 -43.37 -13.62 14.44
N LEU A 577 -44.00 -12.45 14.58
CA LEU A 577 -45.16 -12.19 15.44
C LEU A 577 -46.28 -13.23 15.20
N LYS A 578 -46.51 -14.13 16.17
CA LYS A 578 -47.63 -15.08 16.19
C LYS A 578 -49.01 -14.39 16.09
N SER A 579 -49.06 -13.09 16.39
CA SER A 579 -50.29 -12.30 16.35
C SER A 579 -50.97 -12.27 14.98
N LEU A 580 -50.22 -12.27 13.86
CA LEU A 580 -50.85 -12.28 12.53
C LEU A 580 -51.59 -13.60 12.27
N SER A 581 -50.94 -14.72 12.58
CA SER A 581 -51.54 -16.05 12.44
C SER A 581 -52.78 -16.20 13.32
N GLU A 582 -52.67 -15.80 14.59
CA GLU A 582 -53.77 -15.85 15.56
C GLU A 582 -54.98 -15.01 15.15
N GLU A 583 -54.77 -13.79 14.66
CA GLU A 583 -55.86 -12.90 14.22
C GLU A 583 -56.54 -13.41 12.93
N LEU A 584 -55.77 -13.94 11.96
CA LEU A 584 -56.35 -14.55 10.76
C LEU A 584 -57.20 -15.78 11.10
N ILE A 585 -56.80 -16.57 12.09
CA ILE A 585 -57.59 -17.69 12.63
C ILE A 585 -58.86 -17.17 13.31
N LYS A 586 -58.78 -16.10 14.12
CA LYS A 586 -59.96 -15.48 14.77
C LYS A 586 -60.97 -14.93 13.77
N LEU A 587 -60.53 -14.49 12.59
CA LEU A 587 -61.42 -14.10 11.49
C LEU A 587 -62.15 -15.29 10.86
N GLY A 588 -61.78 -16.54 11.20
CA GLY A 588 -62.42 -17.77 10.75
C GLY A 588 -61.68 -18.47 9.60
N ASN A 589 -60.40 -18.19 9.38
CA ASN A 589 -59.61 -18.80 8.31
C ASN A 589 -58.78 -20.00 8.80
N HIS A 590 -58.39 -20.87 7.87
CA HIS A 590 -57.50 -22.00 8.13
C HIS A 590 -56.05 -21.62 7.77
N VAL A 591 -55.22 -21.33 8.77
CA VAL A 591 -53.85 -20.81 8.56
C VAL A 591 -52.80 -21.90 8.78
N GLU A 592 -52.02 -22.23 7.74
CA GLU A 592 -50.79 -23.01 7.85
C GLU A 592 -49.60 -22.05 8.04
N ASP A 593 -49.21 -21.82 9.30
CA ASP A 593 -48.08 -20.97 9.68
C ASP A 593 -46.76 -21.77 9.69
N ILE A 594 -45.86 -21.41 8.78
CA ILE A 594 -44.61 -22.14 8.54
C ILE A 594 -43.40 -21.19 8.60
N PRO A 595 -42.48 -21.39 9.55
CA PRO A 595 -41.22 -20.67 9.53
C PRO A 595 -40.35 -21.20 8.38
N VAL A 596 -39.82 -20.32 7.53
CA VAL A 596 -38.98 -20.68 6.37
C VAL A 596 -37.55 -20.16 6.46
N TYR A 597 -37.29 -19.26 7.40
CA TYR A 597 -35.95 -18.78 7.73
C TYR A 597 -35.83 -18.43 9.21
N THR A 598 -34.60 -18.42 9.69
CA THR A 598 -34.20 -17.93 11.01
C THR A 598 -33.21 -16.79 10.89
N ASN A 599 -33.11 -15.97 11.91
CA ASN A 599 -32.09 -14.93 12.01
C ASN A 599 -31.27 -15.08 13.29
N THR A 600 -29.96 -15.05 13.10
CA THR A 600 -28.96 -15.15 14.17
C THR A 600 -28.22 -13.83 14.29
N VAL A 601 -27.66 -13.57 15.48
CA VAL A 601 -26.72 -12.46 15.66
C VAL A 601 -25.47 -12.75 14.85
N ASN A 602 -24.97 -11.74 14.15
CA ASN A 602 -23.73 -11.86 13.41
C ASN A 602 -22.54 -11.56 14.34
N ASP A 603 -22.06 -12.57 15.06
CA ASP A 603 -20.95 -12.41 16.02
C ASP A 603 -19.57 -12.21 15.35
N GLU A 604 -19.49 -12.37 14.03
CA GLU A 604 -18.27 -12.14 13.23
C GLU A 604 -18.08 -10.66 12.83
N VAL A 605 -19.03 -9.77 13.15
CA VAL A 605 -18.87 -8.36 12.81
C VAL A 605 -17.75 -7.72 13.62
N GLU A 606 -16.89 -6.97 12.94
CA GLU A 606 -15.89 -6.15 13.60
C GLU A 606 -16.60 -5.11 14.48
N LYS A 607 -16.26 -5.11 15.78
CA LYS A 607 -16.86 -4.18 16.74
C LYS A 607 -16.39 -2.76 16.46
N ILE A 608 -17.25 -1.97 15.87
CA ILE A 608 -17.08 -0.53 15.67
C ILE A 608 -17.65 0.24 16.86
N ASN A 609 -17.08 1.40 17.20
CA ASN A 609 -17.63 2.23 18.27
C ASN A 609 -18.88 2.97 17.78
N PRO A 610 -20.10 2.66 18.27
CA PRO A 610 -21.33 3.26 17.75
C PRO A 610 -21.45 4.76 18.09
N ALA A 611 -20.66 5.28 19.05
CA ALA A 611 -20.61 6.71 19.38
C ALA A 611 -19.93 7.58 18.29
N LEU A 612 -19.32 6.96 17.28
CA LEU A 612 -18.70 7.67 16.14
C LEU A 612 -19.72 8.12 15.08
N PHE A 613 -20.98 7.70 15.20
CA PHE A 613 -22.04 7.95 14.24
C PHE A 613 -23.00 9.03 14.72
N GLN A 614 -23.55 9.81 13.79
CA GLN A 614 -24.62 10.77 14.08
C GLN A 614 -26.00 10.10 14.00
N LYS A 615 -26.13 9.06 13.17
CA LYS A 615 -27.36 8.28 13.00
C LYS A 615 -27.11 6.78 13.09
N ILE A 616 -28.03 6.04 13.69
CA ILE A 616 -28.10 4.58 13.60
C ILE A 616 -29.44 4.19 12.98
N VAL A 617 -29.40 3.41 11.90
CA VAL A 617 -30.59 2.91 11.19
C VAL A 617 -30.81 1.44 11.55
N PHE A 618 -31.96 1.17 12.15
CA PHE A 618 -32.48 -0.17 12.47
C PHE A 618 -33.54 -0.55 11.44
N THR A 619 -33.27 -1.59 10.66
CA THR A 619 -34.19 -2.04 9.60
C THR A 619 -35.17 -3.10 10.06
N SER A 620 -34.99 -3.67 11.25
CA SER A 620 -35.88 -4.69 11.83
C SER A 620 -35.77 -4.75 13.36
N PRO A 621 -36.77 -5.31 14.07
CA PRO A 621 -36.70 -5.52 15.52
C PRO A 621 -35.48 -6.35 15.95
N SER A 622 -35.07 -7.33 15.16
CA SER A 622 -33.92 -8.19 15.47
C SER A 622 -32.58 -7.47 15.31
N CYS A 623 -32.49 -6.43 14.47
CA CYS A 623 -31.32 -5.56 14.43
C CYS A 623 -31.15 -4.78 15.74
N VAL A 624 -32.26 -4.37 16.37
CA VAL A 624 -32.24 -3.71 17.69
C VAL A 624 -31.71 -4.66 18.76
N ASP A 625 -32.23 -5.90 18.78
CA ASP A 625 -31.80 -6.89 19.77
C ASP A 625 -30.34 -7.32 19.57
N ALA A 626 -29.91 -7.55 18.33
CA ALA A 626 -28.53 -7.85 17.99
C ALA A 626 -27.58 -6.70 18.38
N PHE A 627 -28.00 -5.45 18.15
CA PHE A 627 -27.23 -4.28 18.57
C PHE A 627 -27.05 -4.25 20.10
N MET A 628 -28.10 -4.49 20.87
CA MET A 628 -28.01 -4.54 22.33
C MET A 628 -27.14 -5.70 22.81
N GLN A 629 -27.15 -6.84 22.13
CA GLN A 629 -26.30 -7.98 22.47
C GLN A 629 -24.81 -7.73 22.16
N ILE A 630 -24.51 -7.06 21.04
CA ILE A 630 -23.13 -6.80 20.59
C ILE A 630 -22.51 -5.60 21.33
N TYR A 631 -23.27 -4.52 21.51
CA TYR A 631 -22.79 -3.24 22.00
C TYR A 631 -23.23 -2.90 23.43
N GLY A 632 -24.18 -3.64 24.01
CA GLY A 632 -24.65 -3.47 25.39
C GLY A 632 -25.65 -2.33 25.58
N GLU A 633 -25.32 -1.13 25.09
CA GLU A 633 -26.14 0.07 25.25
C GLU A 633 -26.16 0.95 23.98
N ILE A 634 -27.17 1.82 23.90
CA ILE A 634 -27.30 2.80 22.82
C ILE A 634 -26.54 4.08 23.22
N PRO A 635 -25.61 4.60 22.40
CA PRO A 635 -24.85 5.79 22.76
C PRO A 635 -25.72 7.04 22.90
N VAL A 636 -25.36 7.88 23.87
CA VAL A 636 -26.01 9.19 24.08
C VAL A 636 -25.65 10.14 22.93
N GLY A 637 -26.64 10.89 22.43
CA GLY A 637 -26.43 11.92 21.41
C GLY A 637 -26.47 11.42 19.96
N VAL A 638 -26.87 10.17 19.72
CA VAL A 638 -27.03 9.59 18.38
C VAL A 638 -28.50 9.54 17.99
N GLN A 639 -28.82 9.99 16.78
CA GLN A 639 -30.19 9.92 16.25
C GLN A 639 -30.52 8.48 15.82
N LEU A 640 -31.62 7.93 16.32
CA LEU A 640 -32.04 6.57 15.99
C LEU A 640 -33.16 6.60 14.95
N ILE A 641 -33.01 5.82 13.89
CA ILE A 641 -33.99 5.68 12.81
C ILE A 641 -34.46 4.23 12.79
N ALA A 642 -35.77 4.01 12.87
CA ALA A 642 -36.37 2.68 12.81
C ALA A 642 -37.23 2.54 11.54
N LYS A 643 -37.08 1.43 10.81
CA LYS A 643 -37.94 1.12 9.67
C LYS A 643 -39.24 0.45 10.15
N GLY A 644 -40.34 1.18 10.08
CA GLY A 644 -41.68 0.72 10.44
C GLY A 644 -41.99 0.77 11.94
N GLU A 645 -43.28 0.82 12.27
CA GLU A 645 -43.77 0.98 13.66
C GLU A 645 -43.29 -0.14 14.59
N THR A 646 -43.19 -1.38 14.09
CA THR A 646 -42.78 -2.54 14.90
C THR A 646 -41.33 -2.41 15.37
N THR A 647 -40.43 -1.93 14.50
CA THR A 647 -39.03 -1.67 14.84
C THR A 647 -38.92 -0.51 15.83
N GLU A 648 -39.73 0.54 15.63
CA GLU A 648 -39.76 1.71 16.52
C GLU A 648 -40.24 1.34 17.93
N ARG A 649 -41.31 0.54 18.06
CA ARG A 649 -41.79 0.02 19.35
C ARG A 649 -40.72 -0.82 20.05
N ARG A 650 -39.99 -1.68 19.31
CA ARG A 650 -38.90 -2.48 19.87
C ARG A 650 -37.74 -1.60 20.37
N LEU A 651 -37.35 -0.61 19.58
CA LEU A 651 -36.32 0.35 19.94
C LEU A 651 -36.68 1.14 21.22
N LYS A 652 -37.92 1.64 21.32
CA LYS A 652 -38.42 2.33 22.53
C LYS A 652 -38.41 1.44 23.77
N SER A 653 -38.62 0.13 23.62
CA SER A 653 -38.56 -0.81 24.75
C SER A 653 -37.14 -1.06 25.30
N LYS A 654 -36.11 -0.77 24.51
CA LYS A 654 -34.69 -1.02 24.83
C LYS A 654 -33.89 0.26 25.14
N SER A 655 -34.46 1.44 24.85
CA SER A 655 -33.82 2.75 25.03
C SER A 655 -34.11 3.40 26.41
N LYS A 656 -34.40 2.60 27.44
CA LYS A 656 -34.74 3.06 28.80
C LYS A 656 -33.60 2.86 29.77
#